data_AF-A0A945A1H1-F1
#
_entry.id   AF-A0A945A1H1-F1
#
_cell.length_a   1.000
_cell.length_b   1.000
_cell.length_c   1.000
_cell.angle_alpha   90.00
_cell.angle_beta   90.00
_cell.angle_gamma   90.00
#
_symmetry.space_group_name_H-M   'P 1'
#
loop_
_entity.id
_entity.type
_entity.pdbx_description
1 polymer ?
#
loop_
_entity_poly.entity_id
_entity_poly.type
_entity_poly.pdbx_seq_one_letter_code
_entity_poly.pdbx_strand_id
1 'polypeptide(L)'
;MRRPSLIALIAVTVLFVGAALPARAADPIGENGVMVILLDEGASPIQRDLDSAETVALTMARGTTAGTIGVASYGVKANEIVTAESGPAGIRLVDDELTTLRSLDIGPARSDQFAALTDSFSFLSRIDAAPGSRVAFVTSGRILGESENTRERLVSVADLFANEGWVIDVVTLPSTEPILRDLMSGLSTGSDGVFYDTGTAAGVAALFENYSQLSLENAMNVEMHENSAAVVTLDIAPHTDEFTTVFVRQQTEVDVAVFSPNGTRAAAIMENVEIRETPSAVIVRIISPVPGKWTLQGVGPASKLVASVDIANPLELRLIEQPPLPVGEAAVIEAAAFNGESAQLLSGAEIIATISKASGTTEVVSLNDAGETGDRFANDGIYSVQLSAPKSQGINSVSLQLTWADYAATLRSDTAFRSEAFPILSLIEVNDVDTIVGKYATVARVQVRVGDYPYLTSPADIDAILTGPGGKISAIVLTVEEPEPGMAWEFDIAAIIPETGAYEVEVTLDSVFEGRRYNRVAPLATTSAIVSDEPSLILGVPVWVFAAIGAVLVAIAGFTLWVSRKTAPFGYIVDDADRVVVDFSRLNRSMFRRLLSKNTIDAAEIADLPFAGGEFNFSGDHVKLVHKRAIGDPSMRVNSRPVGRETDLGENVWLGVGGRLLTFQIGSRRAVTDDATDSANAIVGDAAAAPSAGD
;
A
#
# COMPACT_ATOMS: atom_id res chain seq x y z
N MET A 1 -23.34 16.20 27.14
CA MET A 1 -23.23 17.62 26.77
C MET A 1 -21.93 17.79 25.97
N ARG A 2 -21.91 18.59 24.89
CA ARG A 2 -20.71 18.99 24.08
C ARG A 2 -19.58 17.95 23.87
N ARG A 3 -19.52 17.37 22.67
CA ARG A 3 -18.29 16.72 22.15
C ARG A 3 -17.19 17.79 21.92
N PRO A 4 -15.91 17.54 22.23
CA PRO A 4 -14.80 18.17 21.55
C PRO A 4 -14.59 17.55 20.15
N SER A 5 -13.66 18.09 19.37
CA SER A 5 -13.48 17.85 17.93
C SER A 5 -12.14 17.21 17.58
N LEU A 6 -12.05 16.77 16.31
CA LEU A 6 -10.85 16.59 15.49
C LEU A 6 -10.09 15.25 15.59
N ILE A 7 -9.97 14.61 14.43
CA ILE A 7 -8.86 13.84 13.82
C ILE A 7 -9.53 13.16 12.62
N ALA A 8 -9.58 13.85 11.47
CA ALA A 8 -8.54 13.89 10.44
C ALA A 8 -8.71 12.76 9.41
N LEU A 9 -9.81 12.85 8.63
CA LEU A 9 -9.95 12.11 7.39
C LEU A 9 -8.89 12.63 6.41
N ILE A 10 -7.82 11.86 6.18
CA ILE A 10 -6.82 12.18 5.16
C ILE A 10 -7.45 11.85 3.80
N ALA A 11 -8.21 12.81 3.27
CA ALA A 11 -8.58 12.79 1.87
C ALA A 11 -7.29 12.95 1.07
N VAL A 12 -6.89 11.90 0.34
CA VAL A 12 -5.84 11.97 -0.68
C VAL A 12 -6.40 12.79 -1.84
N THR A 13 -6.37 14.11 -1.67
CA THR A 13 -6.46 15.03 -2.79
C THR A 13 -5.22 14.80 -3.62
N VAL A 14 -5.35 13.98 -4.67
CA VAL A 14 -4.39 13.98 -5.78
C VAL A 14 -4.40 15.39 -6.31
N LEU A 15 -3.43 16.16 -5.84
CA LEU A 15 -3.23 17.53 -6.25
C LEU A 15 -2.60 17.42 -7.63
N PHE A 16 -3.48 17.25 -8.62
CA PHE A 16 -3.25 17.76 -9.95
C PHE A 16 -2.88 19.23 -9.76
N VAL A 17 -1.58 19.47 -9.60
CA VAL A 17 -0.93 20.52 -10.34
C VAL A 17 -1.17 20.12 -11.79
N GLY A 18 -2.37 20.44 -12.28
CA GLY A 18 -2.45 20.97 -13.60
C GLY A 18 -1.45 22.10 -13.60
N ALA A 19 -0.29 21.84 -14.19
CA ALA A 19 0.37 22.88 -14.92
C ALA A 19 -0.77 23.56 -15.69
N ALA A 20 -0.91 24.87 -15.50
CA ALA A 20 -1.55 25.63 -16.54
C ALA A 20 -0.63 25.43 -17.75
N LEU A 21 -0.95 24.40 -18.55
CA LEU A 21 -0.69 24.42 -19.99
C LEU A 21 -1.02 25.86 -20.36
N PRO A 22 -0.05 26.69 -20.79
CA PRO A 22 -0.37 28.03 -21.22
C PRO A 22 -1.41 27.82 -22.31
N ALA A 23 -2.66 28.21 -22.01
CA ALA A 23 -3.79 27.82 -22.82
C ALA A 23 -3.61 28.59 -24.11
N ARG A 24 -2.97 27.96 -25.11
CA ARG A 24 -2.66 28.52 -26.42
C ARG A 24 -3.95 29.13 -26.90
N ALA A 25 -4.02 30.45 -26.85
CA ALA A 25 -5.29 31.15 -26.98
C ALA A 25 -5.73 30.93 -28.42
N ALA A 26 -6.71 30.04 -28.60
CA ALA A 26 -7.35 29.85 -29.88
C ALA A 26 -7.89 31.22 -30.28
N ASP A 27 -7.29 31.81 -31.31
CA ASP A 27 -7.34 33.26 -31.58
C ASP A 27 -8.80 33.77 -31.51
N PRO A 28 -9.13 34.67 -30.55
CA PRO A 28 -10.54 35.00 -30.24
C PRO A 28 -11.35 35.60 -31.38
N ILE A 29 -10.72 35.97 -32.49
CA ILE A 29 -11.40 36.57 -33.66
C ILE A 29 -12.22 35.52 -34.42
N GLY A 30 -11.58 34.39 -34.74
CA GLY A 30 -12.12 33.34 -35.63
C GLY A 30 -12.47 33.81 -37.05
N GLU A 31 -12.87 32.84 -37.89
CA GLU A 31 -13.17 33.07 -39.32
C GLU A 31 -14.33 34.06 -39.56
N ASN A 32 -15.16 34.34 -38.55
CA ASN A 32 -16.30 35.28 -38.64
C ASN A 32 -15.96 36.70 -38.16
N GLY A 33 -14.82 36.90 -37.48
CA GLY A 33 -14.41 38.19 -36.96
C GLY A 33 -13.58 39.02 -37.95
N VAL A 34 -13.38 40.29 -37.60
CA VAL A 34 -12.67 41.28 -38.42
C VAL A 34 -11.45 41.81 -37.67
N MET A 35 -10.33 41.97 -38.39
CA MET A 35 -9.12 42.65 -37.90
C MET A 35 -8.94 43.98 -38.63
N VAL A 36 -8.99 45.11 -37.93
CA VAL A 36 -8.74 46.45 -38.51
C VAL A 36 -7.38 46.95 -38.07
N ILE A 37 -6.45 47.16 -39.01
CA ILE A 37 -5.13 47.72 -38.73
C ILE A 37 -5.15 49.23 -39.00
N LEU A 38 -4.91 50.03 -37.97
CA LEU A 38 -4.80 51.50 -38.04
C LEU A 38 -3.33 51.92 -37.98
N LEU A 39 -2.89 52.74 -38.94
CA LEU A 39 -1.50 53.17 -39.09
C LEU A 39 -1.33 54.68 -38.89
N ASP A 40 -0.63 55.11 -37.83
CA ASP A 40 -0.34 56.52 -37.58
C ASP A 40 0.57 57.13 -38.68
N GLU A 41 0.05 58.08 -39.45
CA GLU A 41 0.81 58.86 -40.44
C GLU A 41 1.97 59.64 -39.81
N GLY A 42 1.85 59.92 -38.51
CA GLY A 42 2.91 60.49 -37.68
C GLY A 42 4.11 59.55 -37.48
N ALA A 43 4.08 58.29 -37.95
CA ALA A 43 5.27 57.44 -38.06
C ALA A 43 6.24 57.92 -39.16
N SER A 44 5.73 58.46 -40.27
CA SER A 44 6.53 58.77 -41.47
C SER A 44 7.76 59.68 -41.28
N PRO A 45 7.81 60.66 -40.35
CA PRO A 45 9.01 61.47 -40.13
C PRO A 45 10.17 60.74 -39.45
N ILE A 46 9.99 59.49 -38.99
CA ILE A 46 10.99 58.70 -38.27
C ILE A 46 11.08 57.31 -38.90
N GLN A 47 12.18 57.03 -39.62
CA GLN A 47 12.42 55.74 -40.28
C GLN A 47 12.21 54.53 -39.33
N ARG A 48 12.71 54.60 -38.08
CA ARG A 48 12.53 53.53 -37.09
C ARG A 48 11.06 53.31 -36.67
N ASP A 49 10.21 54.34 -36.73
CA ASP A 49 8.77 54.21 -36.49
C ASP A 49 8.09 53.53 -37.69
N LEU A 50 8.44 53.90 -38.92
CA LEU A 50 7.97 53.21 -40.15
C LEU A 50 8.38 51.73 -40.17
N ASP A 51 9.63 51.43 -39.84
CA ASP A 51 10.19 50.07 -39.88
C ASP A 51 9.52 49.14 -38.84
N SER A 52 9.21 49.67 -37.65
CA SER A 52 8.36 48.98 -36.68
C SER A 52 6.90 48.87 -37.14
N ALA A 53 6.30 49.92 -37.71
CA ALA A 53 4.91 49.89 -38.18
C ALA A 53 4.69 48.85 -39.29
N GLU A 54 5.59 48.77 -40.26
CA GLU A 54 5.60 47.73 -41.30
C GLU A 54 5.77 46.33 -40.70
N THR A 55 6.74 46.15 -39.81
CA THR A 55 6.98 44.88 -39.12
C THR A 55 5.73 44.41 -38.36
N VAL A 56 5.04 45.33 -37.68
CA VAL A 56 3.82 45.06 -36.93
C VAL A 56 2.68 44.67 -37.86
N ALA A 57 2.35 45.54 -38.81
CA ALA A 57 1.18 45.39 -39.67
C ALA A 57 1.28 44.15 -40.55
N LEU A 58 2.45 43.87 -41.14
CA LEU A 58 2.67 42.65 -41.90
C LEU A 58 2.62 41.39 -41.02
N THR A 59 3.08 41.45 -39.77
CA THR A 59 3.00 40.29 -38.85
C THR A 59 1.55 39.99 -38.47
N MET A 60 0.78 41.01 -38.08
CA MET A 60 -0.64 40.88 -37.78
C MET A 60 -1.44 40.38 -38.99
N ALA A 61 -1.23 40.96 -40.18
CA ALA A 61 -1.93 40.58 -41.41
C ALA A 61 -1.56 39.16 -41.92
N ARG A 62 -0.36 38.66 -41.60
CA ARG A 62 0.08 37.29 -41.92
C ARG A 62 -0.36 36.25 -40.88
N GLY A 63 -0.79 36.68 -39.69
CA GLY A 63 -0.99 35.83 -38.52
C GLY A 63 -2.41 35.76 -37.96
N THR A 64 -3.27 36.73 -38.28
CA THR A 64 -4.66 36.78 -37.82
C THR A 64 -5.53 35.64 -38.38
N THR A 65 -6.41 35.08 -37.54
CA THR A 65 -7.45 34.12 -37.97
C THR A 65 -8.76 34.76 -38.41
N ALA A 66 -8.83 36.11 -38.41
CA ALA A 66 -9.99 36.87 -38.90
C ALA A 66 -10.37 36.45 -40.32
N GLY A 67 -11.67 36.48 -40.66
CA GLY A 67 -12.11 36.26 -42.06
C GLY A 67 -11.83 37.46 -42.96
N THR A 68 -11.80 38.67 -42.39
CA THR A 68 -11.59 39.94 -43.10
C THR A 68 -10.53 40.79 -42.42
N ILE A 69 -9.63 41.36 -43.22
CA ILE A 69 -8.70 42.42 -42.81
C ILE A 69 -9.22 43.76 -43.35
N GLY A 70 -9.32 44.76 -42.47
CA GLY A 70 -9.44 46.17 -42.81
C GLY A 70 -8.14 46.92 -42.56
N VAL A 71 -7.86 47.97 -43.32
CA VAL A 71 -6.71 48.87 -43.08
C VAL A 71 -7.08 50.34 -43.35
N ALA A 72 -6.46 51.25 -42.62
CA ALA A 72 -6.40 52.68 -42.94
C ALA A 72 -5.22 53.37 -42.23
N SER A 73 -4.58 54.34 -42.89
CA SER A 73 -3.75 55.34 -42.23
C SER A 73 -4.59 56.42 -41.55
N TYR A 74 -4.04 57.03 -40.51
CA TYR A 74 -4.64 58.18 -39.85
C TYR A 74 -3.60 59.23 -39.44
N GLY A 75 -3.89 60.48 -39.78
CA GLY A 75 -3.11 61.66 -39.42
C GLY A 75 -3.97 62.66 -38.66
N VAL A 76 -4.06 63.88 -39.18
CA VAL A 76 -5.03 64.90 -38.70
C VAL A 76 -6.49 64.52 -39.06
N LYS A 77 -6.67 63.49 -39.89
CA LYS A 77 -7.91 62.78 -40.18
C LYS A 77 -7.58 61.30 -40.40
N ALA A 78 -8.54 60.40 -40.19
CA ALA A 78 -8.45 59.03 -40.70
C ALA A 78 -8.79 58.98 -42.19
N ASN A 79 -8.18 58.04 -42.92
CA ASN A 79 -8.63 57.63 -44.25
C ASN A 79 -9.78 56.61 -44.13
N GLU A 80 -10.46 56.31 -45.25
CA GLU A 80 -11.55 55.33 -45.25
C GLU A 80 -10.99 53.92 -45.07
N ILE A 81 -11.57 53.14 -44.15
CA ILE A 81 -11.16 51.76 -43.89
C ILE A 81 -11.56 50.88 -45.08
N VAL A 82 -10.56 50.50 -45.87
CA VAL A 82 -10.69 49.56 -46.99
C VAL A 82 -10.56 48.14 -46.45
N THR A 83 -11.27 47.17 -47.03
CA THR A 83 -11.26 45.77 -46.61
C THR A 83 -10.90 44.78 -47.72
N ALA A 84 -10.38 43.62 -47.31
CA ALA A 84 -10.20 42.45 -48.15
C ALA A 84 -10.33 41.15 -47.31
N GLU A 85 -10.59 40.02 -47.98
CA GLU A 85 -10.49 38.69 -47.38
C GLU A 85 -9.07 38.45 -46.85
N SER A 86 -8.95 37.78 -45.71
CA SER A 86 -7.66 37.52 -45.06
C SER A 86 -6.72 36.64 -45.90
N GLY A 87 -5.44 36.60 -45.51
CA GLY A 87 -4.40 35.92 -46.28
C GLY A 87 -3.97 36.74 -47.51
N PRO A 88 -3.73 36.14 -48.70
CA PRO A 88 -3.08 36.82 -49.82
C PRO A 88 -3.78 38.06 -50.41
N ALA A 89 -5.04 38.35 -50.06
CA ALA A 89 -5.68 39.62 -50.42
C ALA A 89 -5.41 40.68 -49.34
N GLY A 90 -5.80 40.43 -48.09
CA GLY A 90 -5.54 41.33 -46.95
C GLY A 90 -4.07 41.67 -46.71
N ILE A 91 -3.14 40.72 -46.90
CA ILE A 91 -1.69 40.98 -46.80
C ILE A 91 -1.25 42.03 -47.84
N ARG A 92 -1.75 41.96 -49.08
CA ARG A 92 -1.43 42.96 -50.12
C ARG A 92 -2.09 44.30 -49.85
N LEU A 93 -3.33 44.31 -49.37
CA LEU A 93 -4.02 45.54 -48.98
C LEU A 93 -3.23 46.31 -47.90
N VAL A 94 -2.65 45.60 -46.93
CA VAL A 94 -1.77 46.19 -45.90
C VAL A 94 -0.43 46.66 -46.48
N ASP A 95 0.15 45.92 -47.42
CA ASP A 95 1.38 46.27 -48.15
C ASP A 95 1.23 47.54 -49.02
N ASP A 96 0.07 47.68 -49.70
CA ASP A 96 -0.32 48.86 -50.49
C ASP A 96 -0.49 50.11 -49.59
N GLU A 97 -1.11 49.96 -48.42
CA GLU A 97 -1.27 51.08 -47.46
C GLU A 97 0.05 51.45 -46.78
N LEU A 98 0.90 50.47 -46.45
CA LEU A 98 2.27 50.72 -45.96
C LEU A 98 3.14 51.42 -47.01
N THR A 99 2.99 51.06 -48.28
CA THR A 99 3.65 51.74 -49.41
C THR A 99 3.17 53.20 -49.50
N THR A 100 1.87 53.44 -49.31
CA THR A 100 1.28 54.78 -49.26
C THR A 100 1.83 55.59 -48.08
N LEU A 101 1.86 55.01 -46.87
CA LEU A 101 2.43 55.59 -45.65
C LEU A 101 3.91 55.97 -45.80
N ARG A 102 4.72 55.10 -46.44
CA ARG A 102 6.13 55.37 -46.76
C ARG A 102 6.34 56.45 -47.84
N SER A 103 5.31 56.78 -48.63
CA SER A 103 5.38 57.81 -49.67
C SER A 103 5.09 59.24 -49.18
N LEU A 104 4.74 59.41 -47.91
CA LEU A 104 4.47 60.71 -47.31
C LEU A 104 5.78 61.51 -47.09
N ASP A 105 6.03 62.53 -47.92
CA ASP A 105 7.20 63.43 -47.81
C ASP A 105 7.45 63.91 -46.37
N ILE A 106 6.40 64.38 -45.69
CA ILE A 106 6.37 64.71 -44.25
C ILE A 106 4.95 64.49 -43.73
N GLY A 107 4.70 63.43 -42.97
CA GLY A 107 3.44 63.24 -42.25
C GLY A 107 3.25 64.20 -41.06
N PRO A 108 2.08 64.16 -40.41
CA PRO A 108 1.73 65.11 -39.36
C PRO A 108 2.57 64.90 -38.09
N ALA A 109 3.00 66.00 -37.47
CA ALA A 109 3.74 65.95 -36.20
C ALA A 109 2.90 65.47 -35.00
N ARG A 110 1.55 65.46 -35.13
CA ARG A 110 0.55 64.97 -34.17
C ARG A 110 -0.69 64.53 -34.95
N SER A 111 -1.25 63.38 -34.59
CA SER A 111 -2.41 62.75 -35.25
C SER A 111 -3.65 62.75 -34.33
N ASP A 112 -4.85 62.51 -34.85
CA ASP A 112 -6.08 62.42 -34.06
C ASP A 112 -6.45 60.95 -33.77
N GLN A 113 -5.85 60.42 -32.70
CA GLN A 113 -6.09 59.05 -32.22
C GLN A 113 -7.56 58.83 -31.82
N PHE A 114 -8.25 59.87 -31.34
CA PHE A 114 -9.65 59.74 -30.93
C PHE A 114 -10.55 59.55 -32.16
N ALA A 115 -10.36 60.39 -33.19
CA ALA A 115 -11.11 60.27 -34.45
C ALA A 115 -10.95 58.87 -35.06
N ALA A 116 -9.71 58.39 -35.24
CA ALA A 116 -9.42 57.09 -35.85
C ALA A 116 -10.10 55.90 -35.13
N LEU A 117 -10.12 55.92 -33.80
CA LEU A 117 -10.81 54.89 -33.01
C LEU A 117 -12.34 55.01 -33.13
N THR A 118 -12.91 56.22 -33.13
CA THR A 118 -14.36 56.42 -33.32
C THR A 118 -14.84 56.10 -34.74
N ASP A 119 -14.02 56.35 -35.76
CA ASP A 119 -14.29 55.97 -37.15
C ASP A 119 -14.23 54.43 -37.31
N SER A 120 -13.30 53.77 -36.61
CA SER A 120 -13.21 52.30 -36.56
C SER A 120 -14.38 51.66 -35.83
N PHE A 121 -14.81 52.21 -34.69
CA PHE A 121 -16.03 51.78 -34.01
C PHE A 121 -17.25 51.92 -34.96
N SER A 122 -17.38 53.09 -35.60
CA SER A 122 -18.45 53.37 -36.58
C SER A 122 -18.38 52.51 -37.85
N PHE A 123 -17.23 51.90 -38.13
CA PHE A 123 -17.05 50.91 -39.19
C PHE A 123 -17.50 49.52 -38.70
N LEU A 124 -17.03 49.05 -37.54
CA LEU A 124 -17.41 47.75 -36.98
C LEU A 124 -18.93 47.66 -36.71
N SER A 125 -19.54 48.70 -36.14
CA SER A 125 -21.00 48.78 -35.96
C SER A 125 -21.78 48.83 -37.27
N ARG A 126 -21.17 49.32 -38.36
CA ARG A 126 -21.82 49.40 -39.68
C ARG A 126 -21.84 48.06 -40.42
N ILE A 127 -20.89 47.18 -40.12
CA ILE A 127 -20.78 45.85 -40.74
C ILE A 127 -21.31 44.71 -39.84
N ASP A 128 -21.84 45.04 -38.66
CA ASP A 128 -22.33 44.07 -37.65
C ASP A 128 -21.23 43.08 -37.23
N ALA A 129 -20.03 43.62 -36.93
CA ALA A 129 -18.83 42.82 -36.67
C ALA A 129 -18.99 41.91 -35.44
N ALA A 130 -18.63 40.63 -35.60
CA ALA A 130 -18.77 39.65 -34.53
C ALA A 130 -17.93 40.01 -33.27
N PRO A 131 -18.43 39.73 -32.05
CA PRO A 131 -17.61 39.76 -30.84
C PRO A 131 -16.33 38.93 -31.01
N GLY A 132 -15.21 39.42 -30.48
CA GLY A 132 -13.86 38.92 -30.77
C GLY A 132 -13.13 39.68 -31.90
N SER A 133 -13.83 40.51 -32.69
CA SER A 133 -13.21 41.41 -33.68
C SER A 133 -12.26 42.42 -33.02
N ARG A 134 -11.18 42.76 -33.72
CA ARG A 134 -10.02 43.50 -33.18
C ARG A 134 -9.70 44.76 -33.99
N VAL A 135 -9.22 45.79 -33.28
CA VAL A 135 -8.52 46.94 -33.85
C VAL A 135 -7.06 46.90 -33.40
N ALA A 136 -6.16 46.66 -34.33
CA ALA A 136 -4.72 46.82 -34.15
C ALA A 136 -4.34 48.30 -34.32
N PHE A 137 -4.16 48.99 -33.21
CA PHE A 137 -3.94 50.43 -33.15
C PHE A 137 -2.45 50.78 -33.09
N VAL A 138 -1.83 51.00 -34.26
CA VAL A 138 -0.40 51.30 -34.39
C VAL A 138 -0.17 52.80 -34.29
N THR A 139 0.47 53.26 -33.22
CA THR A 139 0.53 54.68 -32.86
C THR A 139 1.93 55.16 -32.44
N SER A 140 2.32 56.34 -32.90
CA SER A 140 3.46 57.09 -32.34
C SER A 140 3.12 57.72 -30.98
N GLY A 141 1.84 57.73 -30.60
CA GLY A 141 1.33 58.35 -29.37
C GLY A 141 1.30 59.88 -29.40
N ARG A 142 1.75 60.53 -30.49
CA ARG A 142 1.77 61.99 -30.63
C ARG A 142 0.35 62.53 -30.84
N ILE A 143 -0.34 62.82 -29.74
CA ILE A 143 -1.77 63.20 -29.76
C ILE A 143 -1.99 64.66 -30.20
N LEU A 144 -2.91 64.88 -31.14
CA LEU A 144 -3.42 66.19 -31.54
C LEU A 144 -4.42 66.71 -30.50
N GLY A 145 -4.31 67.99 -30.10
CA GLY A 145 -5.17 68.56 -29.06
C GLY A 145 -5.02 67.86 -27.69
N GLU A 146 -3.84 67.32 -27.41
CA GLU A 146 -3.52 66.56 -26.20
C GLU A 146 -3.78 67.38 -24.92
N SER A 147 -4.57 66.80 -24.02
CA SER A 147 -5.00 67.37 -22.73
C SER A 147 -5.55 66.25 -21.85
N GLU A 148 -5.69 66.46 -20.54
CA GLU A 148 -6.25 65.46 -19.60
C GLU A 148 -7.60 64.91 -20.07
N ASN A 149 -8.53 65.80 -20.49
CA ASN A 149 -9.83 65.44 -21.08
C ASN A 149 -9.68 64.58 -22.35
N THR A 150 -8.71 64.88 -23.21
CA THR A 150 -8.43 64.07 -24.41
C THR A 150 -7.93 62.66 -24.04
N ARG A 151 -7.14 62.53 -22.94
CA ARG A 151 -6.68 61.24 -22.42
C ARG A 151 -7.82 60.43 -21.80
N GLU A 152 -8.63 61.06 -20.94
CA GLU A 152 -9.84 60.45 -20.36
C GLU A 152 -10.78 59.93 -21.45
N ARG A 153 -11.04 60.74 -22.48
CA ARG A 153 -11.88 60.37 -23.62
C ARG A 153 -11.35 59.20 -24.44
N LEU A 154 -10.04 59.02 -24.54
CA LEU A 154 -9.45 57.84 -25.20
C LEU A 154 -9.74 56.58 -24.37
N VAL A 155 -9.54 56.62 -23.05
CA VAL A 155 -9.87 55.49 -22.15
C VAL A 155 -11.36 55.13 -22.26
N SER A 156 -12.26 56.13 -22.26
CA SER A 156 -13.70 55.90 -22.45
C SER A 156 -14.10 55.37 -23.84
N VAL A 157 -13.21 55.31 -24.83
CA VAL A 157 -13.48 54.58 -26.08
C VAL A 157 -13.21 53.08 -25.90
N ALA A 158 -12.23 52.67 -25.11
CA ALA A 158 -12.02 51.25 -24.81
C ALA A 158 -13.25 50.61 -24.14
N ASP A 159 -13.89 51.33 -23.22
CA ASP A 159 -15.18 50.94 -22.61
C ASP A 159 -16.25 50.65 -23.69
N LEU A 160 -16.32 51.44 -24.77
CA LEU A 160 -17.30 51.24 -25.84
C LEU A 160 -17.02 49.96 -26.65
N PHE A 161 -15.75 49.70 -26.98
CA PHE A 161 -15.34 48.46 -27.64
C PHE A 161 -15.65 47.24 -26.78
N ALA A 162 -15.31 47.30 -25.47
CA ALA A 162 -15.60 46.22 -24.52
C ALA A 162 -17.09 45.88 -24.41
N ASN A 163 -17.98 46.88 -24.45
CA ASN A 163 -19.44 46.67 -24.37
C ASN A 163 -20.02 45.92 -25.59
N GLU A 164 -19.43 46.09 -26.78
CA GLU A 164 -19.79 45.32 -28.00
C GLU A 164 -19.02 43.98 -28.10
N GLY A 165 -18.11 43.70 -27.17
CA GLY A 165 -17.24 42.53 -27.20
C GLY A 165 -16.11 42.61 -28.24
N TRP A 166 -15.71 43.81 -28.64
CA TRP A 166 -14.56 44.08 -29.51
C TRP A 166 -13.34 44.52 -28.71
N VAL A 167 -12.15 44.33 -29.29
CA VAL A 167 -10.87 44.45 -28.58
C VAL A 167 -9.94 45.44 -29.29
N ILE A 168 -9.22 46.29 -28.55
CA ILE A 168 -8.20 47.19 -29.08
C ILE A 168 -6.81 46.68 -28.68
N ASP A 169 -6.08 46.10 -29.64
CA ASP A 169 -4.67 45.76 -29.47
C ASP A 169 -3.81 47.00 -29.77
N VAL A 170 -3.12 47.54 -28.78
CA VAL A 170 -2.44 48.84 -28.92
C VAL A 170 -0.94 48.65 -29.09
N VAL A 171 -0.40 49.15 -30.20
CA VAL A 171 1.01 49.02 -30.56
C VAL A 171 1.68 50.39 -30.52
N THR A 172 2.61 50.57 -29.59
CA THR A 172 3.39 51.81 -29.49
C THR A 172 4.69 51.71 -30.28
N LEU A 173 4.92 52.74 -31.10
CA LEU A 173 6.12 52.84 -31.93
C LEU A 173 7.35 53.28 -31.11
N PRO A 174 8.58 53.10 -31.63
CA PRO A 174 9.80 53.40 -30.89
C PRO A 174 9.92 54.85 -30.39
N SER A 175 9.34 55.84 -31.07
CA SER A 175 9.40 57.23 -30.61
C SER A 175 8.42 57.61 -29.48
N THR A 176 7.48 56.73 -29.08
CA THR A 176 6.44 57.12 -28.10
C THR A 176 7.04 57.46 -26.74
N GLU A 177 6.65 58.59 -26.16
CA GLU A 177 7.14 59.05 -24.85
C GLU A 177 6.62 58.14 -23.71
N PRO A 178 7.38 57.93 -22.61
CA PRO A 178 6.98 57.01 -21.54
C PRO A 178 5.58 57.26 -20.95
N ILE A 179 5.23 58.52 -20.68
CA ILE A 179 3.91 58.89 -20.13
C ILE A 179 2.72 58.58 -21.08
N LEU A 180 3.00 58.42 -22.38
CA LEU A 180 2.01 58.03 -23.38
C LEU A 180 1.94 56.51 -23.53
N ARG A 181 2.98 55.75 -23.16
CA ARG A 181 2.96 54.28 -23.11
C ARG A 181 2.00 53.78 -22.04
N ASP A 182 2.03 54.40 -20.84
CA ASP A 182 1.09 54.10 -19.76
C ASP A 182 -0.38 54.30 -20.19
N LEU A 183 -0.67 55.43 -20.87
CA LEU A 183 -2.00 55.73 -21.42
C LEU A 183 -2.44 54.71 -22.47
N MET A 184 -1.54 54.35 -23.38
CA MET A 184 -1.82 53.42 -24.48
C MET A 184 -1.97 51.98 -23.99
N SER A 185 -1.25 51.58 -22.92
CA SER A 185 -1.47 50.32 -22.22
C SER A 185 -2.82 50.29 -21.50
N GLY A 186 -3.22 51.39 -20.87
CA GLY A 186 -4.56 51.55 -20.29
C GLY A 186 -5.69 51.44 -21.33
N LEU A 187 -5.49 51.99 -22.54
CA LEU A 187 -6.42 51.88 -23.65
C LEU A 187 -6.64 50.42 -24.08
N SER A 188 -5.57 49.64 -24.27
CA SER A 188 -5.70 48.21 -24.59
C SER A 188 -6.40 47.43 -23.46
N THR A 189 -5.95 47.61 -22.21
CA THR A 189 -6.49 46.88 -21.05
C THR A 189 -7.96 47.18 -20.80
N GLY A 190 -8.43 48.41 -21.08
CA GLY A 190 -9.86 48.76 -20.99
C GLY A 190 -10.77 48.08 -22.02
N SER A 191 -10.21 47.32 -22.96
CA SER A 191 -10.92 46.55 -23.99
C SER A 191 -10.49 45.08 -24.06
N ASP A 192 -9.91 44.55 -22.97
CA ASP A 192 -9.31 43.21 -22.88
C ASP A 192 -8.28 42.90 -24.00
N GLY A 193 -7.62 43.95 -24.51
CA GLY A 193 -6.62 43.90 -25.58
C GLY A 193 -5.17 43.88 -25.11
N VAL A 194 -4.26 43.56 -26.02
CA VAL A 194 -2.84 43.42 -25.73
C VAL A 194 -2.07 44.71 -26.03
N PHE A 195 -1.14 45.06 -25.14
CA PHE A 195 -0.20 46.16 -25.34
C PHE A 195 1.15 45.67 -25.89
N TYR A 196 1.59 46.23 -27.03
CA TYR A 196 2.87 45.90 -27.64
C TYR A 196 3.81 47.11 -27.67
N ASP A 197 4.93 47.03 -26.95
CA ASP A 197 5.99 48.05 -26.97
C ASP A 197 7.09 47.70 -27.97
N THR A 198 7.00 48.25 -29.18
CA THR A 198 8.01 48.03 -30.24
C THR A 198 9.28 48.88 -30.09
N GLY A 199 9.32 49.77 -29.08
CA GLY A 199 10.56 50.40 -28.64
C GLY A 199 11.50 49.38 -27.99
N THR A 200 10.94 48.32 -27.39
CA THR A 200 11.64 47.19 -26.80
C THR A 200 11.66 45.96 -27.71
N ALA A 201 12.70 45.12 -27.59
CA ALA A 201 12.72 43.83 -28.28
C ALA A 201 11.70 42.82 -27.71
N ALA A 202 11.31 42.96 -26.44
CA ALA A 202 10.35 42.08 -25.79
C ALA A 202 8.92 42.28 -26.33
N GLY A 203 8.48 43.53 -26.53
CA GLY A 203 7.17 43.82 -27.14
C GLY A 203 7.09 43.43 -28.61
N VAL A 204 8.23 43.41 -29.34
CA VAL A 204 8.30 42.82 -30.69
C VAL A 204 8.24 41.29 -30.62
N ALA A 205 8.92 40.64 -29.68
CA ALA A 205 8.85 39.18 -29.52
C ALA A 205 7.42 38.72 -29.18
N ALA A 206 6.75 39.38 -28.23
CA ALA A 206 5.36 39.07 -27.84
C ALA A 206 4.36 39.19 -29.01
N LEU A 207 4.64 40.06 -29.99
CA LEU A 207 3.85 40.13 -31.23
C LEU A 207 3.97 38.84 -32.05
N PHE A 208 5.18 38.28 -32.16
CA PHE A 208 5.42 37.02 -32.87
C PHE A 208 4.89 35.81 -32.10
N GLU A 209 4.94 35.81 -30.77
CA GLU A 209 4.29 34.76 -29.95
C GLU A 209 2.78 34.72 -30.24
N ASN A 210 2.10 35.87 -30.15
CA ASN A 210 0.65 35.95 -30.33
C ASN A 210 0.19 35.72 -31.78
N TYR A 211 0.80 36.37 -32.78
CA TYR A 211 0.34 36.28 -34.18
C TYR A 211 1.06 35.20 -35.02
N SER A 212 2.18 34.63 -34.57
CA SER A 212 2.81 33.47 -35.24
C SER A 212 2.69 32.16 -34.44
N GLN A 213 1.98 32.17 -33.31
CA GLN A 213 1.70 31.01 -32.44
C GLN A 213 2.96 30.32 -31.87
N LEU A 214 4.03 31.11 -31.69
CA LEU A 214 5.35 30.67 -31.23
C LEU A 214 5.49 30.74 -29.70
N SER A 215 6.37 29.94 -29.15
CA SER A 215 6.82 29.96 -27.75
C SER A 215 8.30 30.37 -27.71
N LEU A 216 8.60 31.67 -27.48
CA LEU A 216 9.90 32.24 -27.81
C LEU A 216 10.87 32.36 -26.62
N GLU A 217 11.71 31.35 -26.43
CA GLU A 217 12.82 31.42 -25.45
C GLU A 217 13.96 32.32 -25.93
N ASN A 218 14.52 33.15 -25.04
CA ASN A 218 15.59 34.10 -25.41
C ASN A 218 16.95 33.40 -25.55
N ALA A 219 17.47 33.32 -26.77
CA ALA A 219 18.78 32.73 -27.05
C ALA A 219 19.92 33.76 -27.13
N MET A 220 19.64 34.96 -27.65
CA MET A 220 20.63 36.04 -27.82
C MET A 220 20.06 37.39 -27.37
N ASN A 221 20.83 38.17 -26.61
CA ASN A 221 20.45 39.52 -26.19
C ASN A 221 21.70 40.42 -26.06
N VAL A 222 22.12 41.03 -27.16
CA VAL A 222 23.46 41.65 -27.31
C VAL A 222 23.33 43.11 -27.75
N GLU A 223 24.20 43.98 -27.20
CA GLU A 223 24.51 45.28 -27.82
C GLU A 223 25.68 45.05 -28.79
N MET A 224 25.46 45.22 -30.08
CA MET A 224 26.50 45.01 -31.09
C MET A 224 27.43 46.22 -31.17
N HIS A 225 28.69 45.94 -31.53
CA HIS A 225 29.66 46.97 -31.92
C HIS A 225 29.84 46.94 -33.44
N GLU A 226 30.29 48.06 -34.03
CA GLU A 226 30.44 48.17 -35.49
C GLU A 226 31.23 47.00 -36.09
N ASN A 227 30.65 46.36 -37.10
CA ASN A 227 31.24 45.23 -37.84
C ASN A 227 31.67 44.04 -36.96
N SER A 228 31.13 43.94 -35.74
CA SER A 228 31.43 42.85 -34.80
C SER A 228 30.31 41.80 -34.85
N ALA A 229 30.68 40.54 -35.03
CA ALA A 229 29.73 39.44 -35.07
C ALA A 229 29.25 39.06 -33.65
N ALA A 230 27.94 39.17 -33.40
CA ALA A 230 27.30 38.51 -32.27
C ALA A 230 27.02 37.05 -32.64
N VAL A 231 27.37 36.10 -31.77
CA VAL A 231 27.26 34.65 -32.04
C VAL A 231 26.80 33.90 -30.80
N VAL A 232 25.82 33.01 -30.95
CA VAL A 232 25.32 32.08 -29.92
C VAL A 232 25.17 30.69 -30.55
N THR A 233 25.47 29.63 -29.80
CA THR A 233 25.20 28.24 -30.20
C THR A 233 23.97 27.68 -29.49
N LEU A 234 23.15 26.93 -30.22
CA LEU A 234 21.93 26.29 -29.75
C LEU A 234 22.00 24.78 -30.02
N ASP A 235 21.54 23.96 -29.07
CA ASP A 235 21.60 22.50 -29.18
C ASP A 235 20.24 21.97 -29.65
N ILE A 236 20.16 21.49 -30.90
CA ILE A 236 18.96 20.85 -31.44
C ILE A 236 19.07 19.34 -31.27
N ALA A 237 18.14 18.76 -30.52
CA ALA A 237 18.09 17.33 -30.26
C ALA A 237 17.57 16.52 -31.47
N PRO A 238 17.88 15.22 -31.55
CA PRO A 238 17.20 14.29 -32.45
C PRO A 238 15.67 14.34 -32.33
N HIS A 239 14.99 14.01 -33.43
CA HIS A 239 13.52 14.05 -33.58
C HIS A 239 12.85 15.43 -33.51
N THR A 240 13.57 16.56 -33.42
CA THR A 240 12.94 17.89 -33.56
C THR A 240 12.21 18.00 -34.91
N ASP A 241 10.91 18.28 -34.86
CA ASP A 241 10.03 18.45 -36.03
C ASP A 241 10.17 19.85 -36.63
N GLU A 242 10.35 20.88 -35.79
CA GLU A 242 10.56 22.26 -36.23
C GLU A 242 11.49 23.03 -35.29
N PHE A 243 12.34 23.88 -35.87
CA PHE A 243 13.14 24.88 -35.17
C PHE A 243 12.92 26.24 -35.83
N THR A 244 12.35 27.19 -35.08
CA THR A 244 12.08 28.56 -35.55
C THR A 244 12.88 29.56 -34.72
N THR A 245 13.56 30.50 -35.39
CA THR A 245 14.26 31.63 -34.76
C THR A 245 13.61 32.94 -35.20
N VAL A 246 13.36 33.83 -34.25
CA VAL A 246 12.95 35.22 -34.48
C VAL A 246 14.08 36.15 -34.05
N PHE A 247 14.77 36.75 -35.02
CA PHE A 247 15.69 37.85 -34.77
C PHE A 247 14.93 39.17 -34.74
N VAL A 248 15.19 40.02 -33.75
CA VAL A 248 14.70 41.40 -33.65
C VAL A 248 15.89 42.35 -33.71
N ARG A 249 15.92 43.21 -34.73
CA ARG A 249 17.02 44.13 -35.06
C ARG A 249 16.52 45.58 -35.06
N GLN A 250 17.38 46.52 -34.67
CA GLN A 250 17.05 47.96 -34.67
C GLN A 250 17.38 48.69 -35.99
N GLN A 251 18.16 48.06 -36.87
CA GLN A 251 18.63 48.60 -38.15
C GLN A 251 18.56 47.48 -39.19
N THR A 252 18.11 47.80 -40.40
CA THR A 252 17.94 46.83 -41.50
C THR A 252 19.27 46.24 -41.99
N GLU A 253 20.33 47.00 -41.80
CA GLU A 253 21.72 46.73 -42.16
C GLU A 253 22.40 45.69 -41.25
N VAL A 254 21.68 45.14 -40.26
CA VAL A 254 22.11 43.97 -39.50
C VAL A 254 21.72 42.71 -40.27
N ASP A 255 22.72 42.07 -40.88
CA ASP A 255 22.58 40.74 -41.47
C ASP A 255 22.49 39.69 -40.36
N VAL A 256 21.51 38.81 -40.44
CA VAL A 256 21.27 37.74 -39.45
C VAL A 256 21.17 36.38 -40.13
N ALA A 257 21.73 35.38 -39.46
CA ALA A 257 21.94 34.06 -40.04
C ALA A 257 21.77 32.96 -39.00
N VAL A 258 21.11 31.88 -39.42
CA VAL A 258 21.12 30.59 -38.74
C VAL A 258 22.04 29.66 -39.53
N PHE A 259 23.01 29.03 -38.87
CA PHE A 259 23.92 28.05 -39.46
C PHE A 259 23.69 26.67 -38.84
N SER A 260 23.61 25.67 -39.71
CA SER A 260 23.53 24.25 -39.35
C SER A 260 24.84 23.72 -38.76
N PRO A 261 24.86 22.54 -38.10
CA PRO A 261 26.05 22.01 -37.42
C PRO A 261 27.25 21.71 -38.33
N ASN A 262 27.06 21.69 -39.66
CA ASN A 262 28.13 21.56 -40.65
C ASN A 262 28.64 22.92 -41.20
N GLY A 263 28.11 24.04 -40.71
CA GLY A 263 28.47 25.40 -41.13
C GLY A 263 27.68 25.95 -42.32
N THR A 264 26.63 25.28 -42.81
CA THR A 264 25.80 25.80 -43.91
C THR A 264 24.76 26.80 -43.39
N ARG A 265 24.74 28.02 -43.95
CA ARG A 265 23.71 29.05 -43.67
C ARG A 265 22.35 28.58 -44.20
N ALA A 266 21.33 28.61 -43.35
CA ALA A 266 19.95 28.38 -43.73
C ALA A 266 19.49 29.46 -44.73
N ALA A 267 18.84 29.04 -45.83
CA ALA A 267 18.46 29.93 -46.93
C ALA A 267 17.17 29.44 -47.59
N ALA A 268 16.31 30.36 -48.04
CA ALA A 268 15.00 30.09 -48.65
C ALA A 268 15.04 29.35 -50.02
N ILE A 269 16.22 28.88 -50.44
CA ILE A 269 16.40 27.94 -51.56
C ILE A 269 16.36 26.46 -51.10
N MET A 270 16.34 26.22 -49.79
CA MET A 270 16.25 24.88 -49.19
C MET A 270 14.78 24.54 -48.94
N GLU A 271 14.33 23.37 -49.41
CA GLU A 271 12.91 22.97 -49.34
C GLU A 271 12.35 22.89 -47.91
N ASN A 272 13.22 22.77 -46.90
CA ASN A 272 12.86 22.70 -45.50
C ASN A 272 13.10 24.02 -44.71
N VAL A 273 13.38 25.14 -45.38
CA VAL A 273 13.63 26.44 -44.73
C VAL A 273 12.70 27.53 -45.26
N GLU A 274 11.82 28.02 -44.39
CA GLU A 274 11.02 29.23 -44.61
C GLU A 274 11.74 30.43 -43.98
N ILE A 275 11.95 31.51 -44.75
CA ILE A 275 12.48 32.78 -44.22
C ILE A 275 11.47 33.89 -44.47
N ARG A 276 11.12 34.64 -43.42
CA ARG A 276 10.20 35.78 -43.46
C ARG A 276 10.92 37.01 -42.91
N GLU A 277 11.23 37.95 -43.78
CA GLU A 277 11.92 39.19 -43.41
C GLU A 277 10.93 40.37 -43.33
N THR A 278 11.20 41.28 -42.40
CA THR A 278 10.64 42.64 -42.28
C THR A 278 11.79 43.60 -41.90
N PRO A 279 11.57 44.92 -41.83
CA PRO A 279 12.62 45.86 -41.44
C PRO A 279 13.21 45.57 -40.05
N SER A 280 12.36 45.43 -39.03
CA SER A 280 12.77 45.27 -37.63
C SER A 280 12.92 43.80 -37.18
N ALA A 281 12.59 42.81 -38.01
CA ALA A 281 12.66 41.39 -37.64
C ALA A 281 12.97 40.45 -38.82
N VAL A 282 13.56 39.30 -38.50
CA VAL A 282 13.75 38.18 -39.45
C VAL A 282 13.38 36.87 -38.77
N ILE A 283 12.39 36.17 -39.31
CA ILE A 283 12.01 34.82 -38.90
C ILE A 283 12.74 33.82 -39.82
N VAL A 284 13.41 32.84 -39.24
CA VAL A 284 13.99 31.69 -39.94
C VAL A 284 13.41 30.42 -39.32
N ARG A 285 12.59 29.71 -40.09
CA ARG A 285 11.85 28.51 -39.70
C ARG A 285 12.40 27.31 -40.46
N ILE A 286 12.81 26.28 -39.74
CA ILE A 286 13.49 25.10 -40.27
C ILE A 286 12.70 23.86 -39.89
N ILE A 287 12.15 23.18 -40.90
CA ILE A 287 11.39 21.94 -40.75
C ILE A 287 12.39 20.76 -40.72
N SER A 288 12.17 19.82 -39.80
CA SER A 288 13.02 18.64 -39.55
C SER A 288 14.53 18.97 -39.53
N PRO A 289 14.97 19.90 -38.67
CA PRO A 289 16.38 20.31 -38.59
C PRO A 289 17.32 19.13 -38.27
N VAL A 290 18.50 19.12 -38.91
CA VAL A 290 19.55 18.15 -38.58
C VAL A 290 20.02 18.31 -37.12
N PRO A 291 20.18 17.23 -36.33
CA PRO A 291 20.55 17.35 -34.92
C PRO A 291 21.99 17.83 -34.69
N GLY A 292 22.23 18.45 -33.53
CA GLY A 292 23.55 18.96 -33.10
C GLY A 292 23.55 20.46 -32.81
N LYS A 293 24.75 21.05 -32.79
CA LYS A 293 24.94 22.48 -32.43
C LYS A 293 24.69 23.39 -33.63
N TRP A 294 23.55 24.05 -33.64
CA TRP A 294 23.24 25.15 -34.55
C TRP A 294 23.88 26.45 -34.04
N THR A 295 24.11 27.42 -34.94
CA THR A 295 24.71 28.71 -34.59
C THR A 295 23.83 29.85 -35.08
N LEU A 296 23.43 30.72 -34.15
CA LEU A 296 22.78 32.00 -34.43
C LEU A 296 23.86 33.08 -34.55
N GLN A 297 23.78 33.91 -35.59
CA GLN A 297 24.72 35.01 -35.82
C GLN A 297 24.00 36.28 -36.25
N GLY A 298 24.52 37.43 -35.82
CA GLY A 298 24.23 38.74 -36.41
C GLY A 298 25.51 39.53 -36.66
N VAL A 299 25.58 40.26 -37.78
CA VAL A 299 26.72 41.12 -38.17
C VAL A 299 26.18 42.42 -38.74
N GLY A 300 26.70 43.58 -38.31
CA GLY A 300 26.18 44.87 -38.78
C GLY A 300 26.71 46.09 -38.03
N PRO A 301 26.02 47.24 -38.14
CA PRO A 301 26.32 48.45 -37.38
C PRO A 301 26.02 48.30 -35.87
N ALA A 302 26.58 49.20 -35.06
CA ALA A 302 26.33 49.22 -33.62
C ALA A 302 24.83 49.44 -33.33
N SER A 303 24.20 48.45 -32.71
CA SER A 303 22.74 48.34 -32.55
C SER A 303 22.38 47.23 -31.56
N LYS A 304 21.14 47.27 -31.02
CA LYS A 304 20.61 46.14 -30.26
C LYS A 304 20.19 45.02 -31.21
N LEU A 305 20.64 43.80 -30.91
CA LEU A 305 20.14 42.56 -31.49
C LEU A 305 19.61 41.64 -30.38
N VAL A 306 18.43 41.10 -30.61
CA VAL A 306 17.86 40.00 -29.82
C VAL A 306 17.50 38.87 -30.78
N ALA A 307 17.69 37.62 -30.35
CA ALA A 307 17.17 36.45 -31.03
C ALA A 307 16.49 35.54 -30.01
N SER A 308 15.24 35.17 -30.30
CA SER A 308 14.50 34.15 -29.55
C SER A 308 14.20 32.95 -30.44
N VAL A 309 13.97 31.80 -29.82
CA VAL A 309 13.80 30.51 -30.51
C VAL A 309 12.59 29.75 -29.99
N ASP A 310 11.94 29.01 -30.88
CA ASP A 310 10.95 27.97 -30.59
C ASP A 310 11.47 26.65 -31.17
N ILE A 311 11.33 25.55 -30.43
CA ILE A 311 11.87 24.23 -30.76
C ILE A 311 10.78 23.19 -30.51
N ALA A 312 10.05 22.82 -31.56
CA ALA A 312 9.09 21.73 -31.50
C ALA A 312 9.83 20.38 -31.57
N ASN A 313 10.17 19.83 -30.40
CA ASN A 313 10.63 18.45 -30.27
C ASN A 313 9.53 17.61 -29.59
N PRO A 314 9.07 16.50 -30.21
CA PRO A 314 8.02 15.65 -29.66
C PRO A 314 8.52 14.67 -28.59
N LEU A 315 9.81 14.67 -28.24
CA LEU A 315 10.37 13.83 -27.17
C LEU A 315 10.19 14.48 -25.79
N GLU A 316 9.33 13.88 -24.96
CA GLU A 316 9.23 14.17 -23.53
C GLU A 316 10.15 13.23 -22.74
N LEU A 317 11.20 13.76 -22.11
CA LEU A 317 12.03 12.99 -21.18
C LEU A 317 11.35 12.94 -19.80
N ARG A 318 11.00 11.74 -19.31
CA ARG A 318 10.33 11.59 -18.00
C ARG A 318 10.75 10.30 -17.28
N LEU A 319 10.65 10.32 -15.94
CA LEU A 319 10.62 9.08 -15.16
C LEU A 319 9.33 8.32 -15.50
N ILE A 320 9.39 6.99 -15.51
CA ILE A 320 8.19 6.17 -15.55
C ILE A 320 7.52 6.23 -14.17
N GLU A 321 6.20 6.45 -14.15
CA GLU A 321 5.44 6.54 -12.90
C GLU A 321 5.52 5.21 -12.13
N GLN A 322 5.89 5.30 -10.85
CA GLN A 322 5.99 4.14 -9.98
C GLN A 322 5.57 4.46 -8.53
N PRO A 323 5.07 3.46 -7.78
CA PRO A 323 4.84 3.57 -6.35
C PRO A 323 6.05 4.08 -5.55
N PRO A 324 5.87 4.65 -4.35
CA PRO A 324 6.99 5.11 -3.52
C PRO A 324 8.08 4.06 -3.29
N LEU A 325 9.33 4.51 -3.18
CA LEU A 325 10.47 3.63 -2.92
C LEU A 325 10.59 3.32 -1.41
N PRO A 326 10.80 2.07 -0.99
CA PRO A 326 11.01 1.73 0.41
C PRO A 326 12.31 2.30 0.97
N VAL A 327 12.22 3.02 2.09
CA VAL A 327 13.37 3.49 2.87
C VAL A 327 14.10 2.29 3.50
N GLY A 328 15.43 2.26 3.36
CA GLY A 328 16.28 1.16 3.82
C GLY A 328 16.52 0.04 2.81
N GLU A 329 15.76 -0.01 1.71
CA GLU A 329 15.87 -1.04 0.66
C GLU A 329 16.36 -0.43 -0.67
N ALA A 330 17.17 -1.18 -1.42
CA ALA A 330 17.58 -0.77 -2.77
C ALA A 330 16.42 -1.00 -3.77
N ALA A 331 16.20 -0.04 -4.67
CA ALA A 331 15.08 -0.07 -5.63
C ALA A 331 15.52 0.48 -6.99
N VAL A 332 14.85 0.05 -8.05
CA VAL A 332 15.12 0.51 -9.43
C VAL A 332 14.35 1.79 -9.71
N ILE A 333 14.95 2.71 -10.45
CA ILE A 333 14.23 3.78 -11.17
C ILE A 333 14.33 3.57 -12.67
N GLU A 334 13.27 3.93 -13.38
CA GLU A 334 13.09 3.78 -14.83
C GLU A 334 12.77 5.15 -15.43
N ALA A 335 13.36 5.46 -16.58
CA ALA A 335 13.16 6.69 -17.34
C ALA A 335 13.16 6.39 -18.85
N ALA A 336 12.43 7.17 -19.63
CA ALA A 336 12.49 7.09 -21.09
C ALA A 336 12.23 8.45 -21.73
N ALA A 337 12.62 8.57 -22.99
CA ALA A 337 12.12 9.60 -23.88
C ALA A 337 10.85 9.08 -24.57
N PHE A 338 9.74 9.80 -24.44
CA PHE A 338 8.44 9.42 -24.98
C PHE A 338 8.07 10.31 -26.16
N ASN A 339 7.43 9.74 -27.18
CA ASN A 339 6.65 10.50 -28.16
C ASN A 339 5.17 10.15 -27.95
N GLY A 340 4.40 11.13 -27.46
CA GLY A 340 3.10 10.87 -26.84
C GLY A 340 3.25 9.87 -25.68
N GLU A 341 2.49 8.78 -25.68
CA GLU A 341 2.59 7.73 -24.65
C GLU A 341 3.57 6.59 -25.00
N SER A 342 4.28 6.65 -26.12
CA SER A 342 5.21 5.60 -26.54
C SER A 342 6.65 5.95 -26.22
N ALA A 343 7.30 5.16 -25.36
CA ALA A 343 8.76 5.21 -25.18
C ALA A 343 9.48 4.98 -26.52
N GLN A 344 10.59 5.69 -26.74
CA GLN A 344 11.33 5.69 -28.00
C GLN A 344 12.70 5.03 -27.82
N LEU A 345 13.00 4.03 -28.66
CA LEU A 345 14.34 3.45 -28.74
C LEU A 345 15.28 4.42 -29.47
N LEU A 346 16.12 5.12 -28.72
CA LEU A 346 17.04 6.13 -29.25
C LEU A 346 18.45 5.56 -29.46
N SER A 347 18.94 5.60 -30.71
CA SER A 347 20.29 5.11 -31.05
C SER A 347 21.38 5.95 -30.37
N GLY A 348 22.30 5.27 -29.68
CA GLY A 348 23.48 5.90 -29.07
C GLY A 348 23.18 6.89 -27.95
N ALA A 349 22.03 6.76 -27.29
CA ALA A 349 21.61 7.65 -26.21
C ALA A 349 22.13 7.20 -24.83
N GLU A 350 22.32 8.16 -23.93
CA GLU A 350 22.59 7.95 -22.50
C GLU A 350 21.72 8.90 -21.67
N ILE A 351 21.04 8.36 -20.64
CA ILE A 351 20.28 9.15 -19.66
C ILE A 351 21.04 9.17 -18.33
N ILE A 352 21.38 10.36 -17.86
CA ILE A 352 21.97 10.61 -16.54
C ILE A 352 20.93 11.26 -15.63
N ALA A 353 20.74 10.72 -14.43
CA ALA A 353 19.87 11.29 -13.41
C ALA A 353 20.68 11.89 -12.25
N THR A 354 20.43 13.17 -11.96
CA THR A 354 20.95 13.85 -10.76
C THR A 354 19.85 13.92 -9.71
N ILE A 355 20.00 13.15 -8.64
CA ILE A 355 18.98 12.92 -7.61
C ILE A 355 19.34 13.70 -6.34
N SER A 356 18.57 14.75 -6.05
CA SER A 356 18.62 15.48 -4.77
C SER A 356 17.70 14.78 -3.77
N LYS A 357 18.28 13.97 -2.88
CA LYS A 357 17.54 13.13 -1.93
C LYS A 357 16.97 13.94 -0.77
N ALA A 358 15.86 13.48 -0.20
CA ALA A 358 15.20 14.09 0.97
C ALA A 358 16.13 14.27 2.20
N SER A 359 17.21 13.48 2.28
CA SER A 359 18.27 13.59 3.28
C SER A 359 19.21 14.80 3.12
N GLY A 360 19.01 15.64 2.10
CA GLY A 360 19.91 16.77 1.79
C GLY A 360 21.23 16.35 1.11
N THR A 361 21.26 15.18 0.47
CA THR A 361 22.43 14.65 -0.24
C THR A 361 22.11 14.41 -1.71
N THR A 362 23.04 14.72 -2.60
CA THR A 362 22.91 14.46 -4.05
C THR A 362 23.62 13.17 -4.44
N GLU A 363 23.00 12.39 -5.32
CA GLU A 363 23.58 11.22 -5.99
C GLU A 363 23.45 11.43 -7.51
N VAL A 364 24.43 11.01 -8.30
CA VAL A 364 24.39 11.05 -9.77
C VAL A 364 24.57 9.64 -10.28
N VAL A 365 23.66 9.20 -11.15
CA VAL A 365 23.62 7.85 -11.72
C VAL A 365 23.41 7.93 -13.23
N SER A 366 24.04 7.02 -13.98
CA SER A 366 23.71 6.78 -15.39
C SER A 366 22.73 5.60 -15.46
N LEU A 367 21.74 5.69 -16.34
CA LEU A 367 20.67 4.72 -16.54
C LEU A 367 20.94 3.93 -17.84
N ASN A 368 20.61 2.64 -17.83
CA ASN A 368 21.00 1.69 -18.89
C ASN A 368 19.78 0.96 -19.49
N ASP A 369 19.89 0.66 -20.78
CA ASP A 369 18.93 -0.09 -21.63
C ASP A 369 19.65 -1.33 -22.21
N ALA A 370 20.31 -2.10 -21.34
CA ALA A 370 21.25 -3.18 -21.68
C ALA A 370 20.88 -4.55 -21.07
N GLY A 371 19.77 -4.66 -20.35
CA GLY A 371 19.33 -5.85 -19.63
C GLY A 371 20.10 -6.12 -18.33
N GLU A 372 20.79 -5.11 -17.78
CA GLU A 372 21.66 -5.23 -16.62
C GLU A 372 21.34 -4.21 -15.50
N THR A 373 21.86 -4.46 -14.28
CA THR A 373 21.88 -3.50 -13.15
C THR A 373 20.54 -2.86 -12.73
N GLY A 374 19.42 -3.54 -13.01
CA GLY A 374 18.06 -3.09 -12.72
C GLY A 374 17.14 -3.20 -13.93
N ASP A 375 17.72 -3.14 -15.13
CA ASP A 375 17.00 -3.27 -16.39
C ASP A 375 16.49 -4.70 -16.61
N ARG A 376 15.35 -4.77 -17.29
CA ARG A 376 14.59 -5.97 -17.57
C ARG A 376 14.73 -6.46 -19.02
N PHE A 377 14.88 -5.55 -19.99
CA PHE A 377 14.86 -5.88 -21.42
C PHE A 377 15.77 -4.95 -22.23
N ALA A 378 16.94 -5.44 -22.62
CA ALA A 378 17.90 -4.67 -23.40
C ALA A 378 17.34 -4.16 -24.75
N ASN A 379 17.53 -2.87 -25.02
CA ASN A 379 17.12 -2.16 -26.24
C ASN A 379 15.59 -2.07 -26.41
N ASP A 380 14.84 -1.85 -25.32
CA ASP A 380 13.40 -1.55 -25.38
C ASP A 380 13.07 -0.04 -25.29
N GLY A 381 14.06 0.79 -24.97
CA GLY A 381 13.93 2.25 -24.82
C GLY A 381 13.67 2.71 -23.38
N ILE A 382 13.56 1.80 -22.40
CA ILE A 382 13.43 2.10 -20.98
C ILE A 382 14.81 2.02 -20.31
N TYR A 383 15.36 3.17 -19.97
CA TYR A 383 16.65 3.29 -19.30
C TYR A 383 16.43 3.18 -17.80
N SER A 384 17.17 2.32 -17.12
CA SER A 384 16.98 2.09 -15.68
C SER A 384 18.27 1.93 -14.89
N VAL A 385 18.17 2.08 -13.56
CA VAL A 385 19.28 1.87 -12.62
C VAL A 385 18.79 1.49 -11.24
N GLN A 386 19.47 0.53 -10.59
CA GLN A 386 19.28 0.24 -9.18
C GLN A 386 19.93 1.31 -8.29
N LEU A 387 19.12 2.05 -7.53
CA LEU A 387 19.57 3.08 -6.60
C LEU A 387 20.07 2.50 -5.26
N SER A 388 21.04 3.20 -4.67
CA SER A 388 21.42 3.07 -3.27
C SER A 388 20.21 3.32 -2.36
N ALA A 389 19.97 2.40 -1.42
CA ALA A 389 18.84 2.44 -0.48
C ALA A 389 18.57 3.85 0.11
N PRO A 390 17.35 4.40 -0.03
CA PRO A 390 16.99 5.69 0.55
C PRO A 390 17.15 5.68 2.08
N LYS A 391 17.79 6.73 2.63
CA LYS A 391 18.09 6.83 4.07
C LYS A 391 17.03 7.59 4.88
N SER A 392 16.02 8.14 4.20
CA SER A 392 15.01 9.04 4.77
C SER A 392 13.76 9.03 3.90
N GLN A 393 12.59 9.10 4.52
CA GLN A 393 11.33 9.34 3.80
C GLN A 393 11.25 10.78 3.29
N GLY A 394 10.41 11.02 2.29
CA GLY A 394 10.17 12.34 1.68
C GLY A 394 10.21 12.34 0.15
N ILE A 395 10.20 13.53 -0.43
CA ILE A 395 10.29 13.74 -1.88
C ILE A 395 11.76 13.88 -2.27
N ASN A 396 12.18 13.19 -3.33
CA ASN A 396 13.50 13.29 -3.94
C ASN A 396 13.34 13.90 -5.34
N SER A 397 13.95 15.07 -5.57
CA SER A 397 13.93 15.72 -6.88
C SER A 397 14.98 15.09 -7.80
N VAL A 398 14.64 14.90 -9.08
CA VAL A 398 15.48 14.27 -10.08
C VAL A 398 15.56 15.17 -11.30
N SER A 399 16.77 15.61 -11.64
CA SER A 399 17.06 16.24 -12.92
C SER A 399 17.58 15.17 -13.88
N LEU A 400 16.79 14.85 -14.92
CA LEU A 400 17.15 13.94 -15.99
C LEU A 400 17.88 14.71 -17.11
N GLN A 401 18.96 14.13 -17.61
CA GLN A 401 19.71 14.64 -18.75
C GLN A 401 19.90 13.51 -19.77
N LEU A 402 19.25 13.63 -20.93
CA LEU A 402 19.42 12.76 -22.09
C LEU A 402 20.47 13.36 -23.03
N THR A 403 21.42 12.53 -23.46
CA THR A 403 22.50 12.88 -24.38
C THR A 403 22.66 11.81 -25.46
N TRP A 404 23.40 12.12 -26.53
CA TRP A 404 23.67 11.17 -27.62
C TRP A 404 25.17 11.14 -27.97
N ALA A 405 25.70 9.96 -28.26
CA ALA A 405 27.11 9.78 -28.61
C ALA A 405 27.47 10.41 -29.97
N ASP A 406 26.56 10.34 -30.94
CA ASP A 406 26.77 10.85 -32.31
C ASP A 406 26.46 12.36 -32.47
N TYR A 407 25.75 12.97 -31.51
CA TYR A 407 25.26 14.34 -31.61
C TYR A 407 25.57 15.13 -30.34
N ALA A 408 26.27 16.26 -30.48
CA ALA A 408 26.55 17.18 -29.38
C ALA A 408 25.32 18.04 -29.00
N ALA A 409 24.23 17.37 -28.63
CA ALA A 409 22.97 17.94 -28.17
C ALA A 409 22.56 17.32 -26.81
N THR A 410 21.59 17.92 -26.13
CA THR A 410 21.14 17.46 -24.81
C THR A 410 19.68 17.86 -24.58
N LEU A 411 18.87 16.92 -24.09
CA LEU A 411 17.51 17.19 -23.59
C LEU A 411 17.50 17.07 -22.06
N ARG A 412 16.71 17.91 -21.38
CA ARG A 412 16.61 17.95 -19.92
C ARG A 412 15.15 17.89 -19.47
N SER A 413 14.94 17.36 -18.27
CA SER A 413 13.63 17.36 -17.62
C SER A 413 13.79 17.24 -16.10
N ASP A 414 13.01 18.00 -15.34
CA ASP A 414 13.01 17.97 -13.88
C ASP A 414 11.72 17.32 -13.36
N THR A 415 11.87 16.33 -12.48
CA THR A 415 10.79 15.49 -11.96
C THR A 415 11.10 15.05 -10.53
N ALA A 416 10.30 14.17 -9.92
CA ALA A 416 10.51 13.70 -8.55
C ALA A 416 9.90 12.32 -8.28
N PHE A 417 10.46 11.61 -7.29
CA PHE A 417 9.85 10.40 -6.73
C PHE A 417 9.81 10.45 -5.20
N ARG A 418 8.85 9.75 -4.60
CA ARG A 418 8.69 9.68 -3.14
C ARG A 418 9.41 8.46 -2.56
N SER A 419 10.02 8.62 -1.40
CA SER A 419 10.50 7.50 -0.57
C SER A 419 9.72 7.45 0.73
N GLU A 420 9.34 6.26 1.18
CA GLU A 420 8.51 6.09 2.38
C GLU A 420 9.05 5.01 3.31
N ALA A 421 8.78 5.15 4.61
CA ALA A 421 8.94 4.05 5.55
C ALA A 421 7.84 3.02 5.30
N PHE A 422 8.20 1.86 4.75
CA PHE A 422 7.24 0.77 4.53
C PHE A 422 6.92 0.05 5.85
N PRO A 423 5.76 -0.62 5.95
CA PRO A 423 5.43 -1.39 7.14
C PRO A 423 6.47 -2.47 7.45
N ILE A 424 6.74 -2.68 8.73
CA ILE A 424 7.60 -3.74 9.27
C ILE A 424 6.78 -4.66 10.18
N LEU A 425 7.03 -5.96 10.07
CA LEU A 425 6.45 -6.97 10.96
C LEU A 425 7.46 -7.25 12.09
N SER A 426 7.05 -7.03 13.33
CA SER A 426 7.87 -7.22 14.53
C SER A 426 7.27 -8.26 15.45
N LEU A 427 8.12 -9.05 16.10
CA LEU A 427 7.74 -10.00 17.14
C LEU A 427 7.74 -9.29 18.51
N ILE A 428 6.63 -9.36 19.26
CA ILE A 428 6.50 -8.78 20.60
C ILE A 428 6.82 -9.82 21.68
N GLU A 429 6.18 -10.99 21.58
CA GLU A 429 6.13 -12.00 22.65
C GLU A 429 6.16 -13.40 22.04
N VAL A 430 6.78 -14.34 22.76
CA VAL A 430 6.83 -15.77 22.42
C VAL A 430 6.48 -16.52 23.70
N ASN A 431 5.50 -17.40 23.61
CA ASN A 431 4.96 -18.13 24.76
C ASN A 431 5.32 -19.60 24.65
N ASP A 432 5.92 -20.16 25.70
CA ASP A 432 5.88 -21.60 25.96
C ASP A 432 4.45 -21.98 26.38
N VAL A 433 3.90 -23.08 25.85
CA VAL A 433 2.47 -23.41 26.05
C VAL A 433 2.25 -24.83 26.55
N ASP A 434 1.52 -24.95 27.66
CA ASP A 434 0.87 -26.20 28.08
C ASP A 434 -0.57 -26.21 27.51
N THR A 435 -0.88 -27.19 26.68
CA THR A 435 -2.14 -27.29 25.94
C THR A 435 -2.69 -28.72 25.93
N ILE A 436 -3.94 -28.86 25.50
CA ILE A 436 -4.63 -30.15 25.38
C ILE A 436 -4.76 -30.50 23.89
N VAL A 437 -4.59 -31.79 23.56
CA VAL A 437 -4.72 -32.30 22.17
C VAL A 437 -5.98 -31.74 21.49
N GLY A 438 -5.81 -31.13 20.32
CA GLY A 438 -6.90 -30.58 19.52
C GLY A 438 -7.37 -29.17 19.89
N LYS A 439 -6.75 -28.49 20.87
CA LYS A 439 -7.07 -27.09 21.22
C LYS A 439 -6.03 -26.11 20.69
N TYR A 440 -6.46 -24.90 20.37
CA TYR A 440 -5.57 -23.81 19.96
C TYR A 440 -4.74 -23.30 21.13
N ALA A 441 -3.46 -23.05 20.86
CA ALA A 441 -2.45 -22.52 21.75
C ALA A 441 -1.84 -21.25 21.13
N THR A 442 -1.89 -20.11 21.82
CA THR A 442 -1.23 -18.86 21.37
C THR A 442 0.27 -18.97 21.64
N VAL A 443 1.06 -19.08 20.58
CA VAL A 443 2.51 -19.33 20.65
C VAL A 443 3.35 -18.06 20.53
N ALA A 444 2.83 -17.01 19.91
CA ALA A 444 3.53 -15.74 19.71
C ALA A 444 2.54 -14.57 19.55
N ARG A 445 3.01 -13.35 19.79
CA ARG A 445 2.34 -12.10 19.41
C ARG A 445 3.23 -11.29 18.49
N VAL A 446 2.68 -10.84 17.36
CA VAL A 446 3.36 -9.98 16.38
C VAL A 446 2.63 -8.63 16.27
N GLN A 447 3.32 -7.62 15.75
CA GLN A 447 2.76 -6.30 15.47
C GLN A 447 3.34 -5.69 14.20
N VAL A 448 2.49 -4.96 13.49
CA VAL A 448 2.87 -4.21 12.28
C VAL A 448 3.01 -2.73 12.62
N ARG A 449 4.12 -2.11 12.18
CA ARG A 449 4.41 -0.68 12.40
C ARG A 449 4.92 -0.01 11.13
N VAL A 450 4.67 1.29 11.00
CA VAL A 450 5.34 2.19 10.06
C VAL A 450 6.16 3.19 10.87
N GLY A 451 7.48 3.05 10.82
CA GLY A 451 8.38 3.73 11.77
C GLY A 451 8.02 3.37 13.22
N ASP A 452 7.84 4.37 14.07
CA ASP A 452 7.44 4.20 15.48
C ASP A 452 5.92 3.99 15.68
N TYR A 453 5.10 4.14 14.64
CA TYR A 453 3.64 4.14 14.75
C TYR A 453 3.02 2.78 14.40
N PRO A 454 1.99 2.30 15.13
CA PRO A 454 1.24 1.11 14.75
C PRO A 454 0.56 1.29 13.39
N TYR A 455 0.52 0.22 12.58
CA TYR A 455 -0.07 0.26 11.24
C TYR A 455 -1.21 -0.75 11.10
N LEU A 456 -2.41 -0.24 10.79
CA LEU A 456 -3.60 -1.07 10.58
C LEU A 456 -3.42 -1.96 9.35
N THR A 457 -3.49 -3.26 9.57
CA THR A 457 -3.26 -4.34 8.61
C THR A 457 -4.41 -5.34 8.71
N SER A 458 -4.74 -6.04 7.61
CA SER A 458 -5.71 -7.13 7.68
C SER A 458 -5.03 -8.41 8.19
N PRO A 459 -5.65 -9.22 9.08
CA PRO A 459 -5.10 -10.53 9.44
C PRO A 459 -5.02 -11.51 8.26
N ALA A 460 -5.70 -11.21 7.14
CA ALA A 460 -5.61 -12.00 5.90
C ALA A 460 -4.31 -11.76 5.10
N ASP A 461 -3.57 -10.68 5.39
CA ASP A 461 -2.28 -10.37 4.77
C ASP A 461 -1.09 -11.04 5.50
N ILE A 462 -1.37 -11.76 6.59
CA ILE A 462 -0.38 -12.39 7.46
C ILE A 462 -0.53 -13.92 7.39
N ASP A 463 0.52 -14.62 6.95
CA ASP A 463 0.65 -16.07 7.06
C ASP A 463 1.59 -16.42 8.24
N ALA A 464 1.34 -17.56 8.87
CA ALA A 464 2.07 -18.01 10.04
C ALA A 464 2.20 -19.54 10.07
N ILE A 465 3.44 -20.02 10.13
CA ILE A 465 3.80 -21.43 10.03
C ILE A 465 4.65 -21.84 11.23
N LEU A 466 4.23 -22.87 11.94
CA LEU A 466 5.03 -23.56 12.95
C LEU A 466 5.73 -24.75 12.31
N THR A 467 7.01 -24.95 12.61
CA THR A 467 7.80 -26.11 12.17
C THR A 467 8.40 -26.83 13.38
N GLY A 468 8.06 -28.11 13.58
CA GLY A 468 8.54 -28.90 14.73
C GLY A 468 8.31 -30.41 14.56
N PRO A 469 8.24 -31.20 15.66
CA PRO A 469 8.11 -32.67 15.61
C PRO A 469 6.95 -33.17 14.74
N GLY A 470 5.78 -32.53 14.85
CA GLY A 470 4.59 -32.82 14.03
C GLY A 470 4.65 -32.33 12.58
N GLY A 471 5.81 -31.84 12.10
CA GLY A 471 5.98 -31.27 10.75
C GLY A 471 5.71 -29.77 10.67
N LYS A 472 5.24 -29.30 9.50
CA LYS A 472 4.78 -27.92 9.28
C LYS A 472 3.28 -27.80 9.55
N ILE A 473 2.89 -26.79 10.32
CA ILE A 473 1.52 -26.53 10.78
C ILE A 473 1.20 -25.05 10.50
N SER A 474 0.14 -24.76 9.73
CA SER A 474 -0.37 -23.39 9.62
C SER A 474 -1.07 -22.98 10.93
N ALA A 475 -0.71 -21.82 11.45
CA ALA A 475 -1.44 -21.17 12.53
C ALA A 475 -2.66 -20.40 11.99
N ILE A 476 -3.53 -19.98 12.91
CA ILE A 476 -4.49 -18.91 12.68
C ILE A 476 -3.95 -17.60 13.26
N VAL A 477 -4.24 -16.49 12.58
CA VAL A 477 -3.90 -15.13 13.02
C VAL A 477 -5.15 -14.52 13.65
N LEU A 478 -5.05 -14.11 14.92
CA LEU A 478 -6.14 -13.53 15.70
C LEU A 478 -5.84 -12.06 16.00
N THR A 479 -6.83 -11.18 15.85
CA THR A 479 -6.69 -9.75 16.22
C THR A 479 -6.70 -9.58 17.74
N VAL A 480 -5.77 -8.80 18.29
CA VAL A 480 -5.70 -8.52 19.75
C VAL A 480 -6.65 -7.39 20.13
N GLU A 481 -6.63 -6.31 19.35
CA GLU A 481 -7.59 -5.21 19.38
C GLU A 481 -7.97 -4.89 17.92
N GLU A 482 -9.22 -4.50 17.68
CA GLU A 482 -9.78 -4.24 16.35
C GLU A 482 -10.29 -2.79 16.27
N PRO A 483 -9.42 -1.80 15.99
CA PRO A 483 -9.77 -0.38 16.00
C PRO A 483 -10.69 0.02 14.84
N GLU A 484 -10.59 -0.71 13.73
CA GLU A 484 -11.47 -0.62 12.56
C GLU A 484 -11.89 -2.04 12.13
N PRO A 485 -13.12 -2.26 11.62
CA PRO A 485 -13.62 -3.61 11.33
C PRO A 485 -12.72 -4.40 10.36
N GLY A 486 -12.25 -5.56 10.80
CA GLY A 486 -11.34 -6.44 10.05
C GLY A 486 -9.88 -5.98 9.99
N MET A 487 -9.49 -4.95 10.75
CA MET A 487 -8.15 -4.36 10.75
C MET A 487 -7.58 -4.25 12.17
N ALA A 488 -6.31 -4.61 12.34
CA ALA A 488 -5.59 -4.51 13.61
C ALA A 488 -4.12 -4.16 13.37
N TRP A 489 -3.38 -3.84 14.44
CA TRP A 489 -1.93 -3.67 14.39
C TRP A 489 -1.17 -4.67 15.28
N GLU A 490 -1.82 -5.34 16.25
CA GLU A 490 -1.24 -6.48 17.00
C GLU A 490 -2.07 -7.75 16.75
N PHE A 491 -1.37 -8.88 16.62
CA PHE A 491 -1.96 -10.16 16.29
C PHE A 491 -1.39 -11.30 17.14
N ASP A 492 -2.26 -12.14 17.68
CA ASP A 492 -1.93 -13.38 18.36
C ASP A 492 -1.85 -14.53 17.33
N ILE A 493 -0.72 -15.23 17.31
CA ILE A 493 -0.47 -16.39 16.46
C ILE A 493 -0.85 -17.64 17.25
N ALA A 494 -1.89 -18.35 16.83
CA ALA A 494 -2.41 -19.51 17.54
C ALA A 494 -2.46 -20.77 16.66
N ALA A 495 -2.02 -21.92 17.19
CA ALA A 495 -1.99 -23.18 16.44
C ALA A 495 -2.56 -24.35 17.27
N ILE A 496 -3.08 -25.38 16.61
CA ILE A 496 -3.36 -26.67 17.25
C ILE A 496 -2.06 -27.49 17.19
N ILE A 497 -1.45 -27.72 18.34
CA ILE A 497 -0.15 -28.40 18.43
C ILE A 497 -0.38 -29.92 18.64
N PRO A 498 0.13 -30.79 17.75
CA PRO A 498 -0.18 -32.23 17.78
C PRO A 498 0.72 -33.03 18.73
N GLU A 499 1.95 -32.57 18.98
CA GLU A 499 2.98 -33.30 19.73
C GLU A 499 3.77 -32.36 20.66
N THR A 500 4.27 -32.90 21.77
CA THR A 500 5.14 -32.18 22.72
C THR A 500 6.53 -31.97 22.13
N GLY A 501 7.05 -30.73 22.16
CA GLY A 501 8.39 -30.40 21.69
C GLY A 501 8.59 -28.93 21.37
N ALA A 502 9.73 -28.60 20.76
CA ALA A 502 10.03 -27.24 20.31
C ALA A 502 9.52 -27.01 18.88
N TYR A 503 8.89 -25.86 18.63
CA TYR A 503 8.42 -25.42 17.32
C TYR A 503 9.01 -24.06 16.97
N GLU A 504 9.61 -23.95 15.79
CA GLU A 504 10.03 -22.69 15.19
C GLU A 504 8.82 -21.97 14.58
N VAL A 505 8.65 -20.69 14.88
CA VAL A 505 7.53 -19.86 14.42
C VAL A 505 8.03 -18.89 13.34
N GLU A 506 7.56 -19.10 12.12
CA GLU A 506 7.79 -18.25 10.95
C GLU A 506 6.51 -17.46 10.69
N VAL A 507 6.57 -16.11 10.72
CA VAL A 507 5.40 -15.24 10.45
C VAL A 507 5.77 -14.26 9.34
N THR A 508 4.93 -14.20 8.31
CA THR A 508 5.16 -13.43 7.09
C THR A 508 3.97 -12.52 6.82
N LEU A 509 4.24 -11.26 6.48
CA LEU A 509 3.30 -10.26 5.99
C LEU A 509 3.55 -10.05 4.49
N ASP A 510 2.56 -10.32 3.64
CA ASP A 510 2.57 -10.05 2.19
C ASP A 510 1.36 -9.18 1.85
N SER A 511 1.60 -7.92 1.49
CA SER A 511 0.57 -6.89 1.40
C SER A 511 0.95 -5.80 0.37
N VAL A 512 0.07 -4.81 0.18
CA VAL A 512 0.26 -3.68 -0.72
C VAL A 512 0.29 -2.37 0.06
N PHE A 513 1.40 -1.64 -0.01
CA PHE A 513 1.57 -0.33 0.62
C PHE A 513 1.82 0.74 -0.46
N GLU A 514 1.00 1.79 -0.49
CA GLU A 514 1.07 2.87 -1.50
C GLU A 514 1.15 2.37 -2.95
N GLY A 515 0.48 1.25 -3.26
CA GLY A 515 0.49 0.61 -4.58
C GLY A 515 1.65 -0.37 -4.84
N ARG A 516 2.67 -0.43 -3.98
CA ARG A 516 3.78 -1.40 -4.10
C ARG A 516 3.49 -2.65 -3.25
N ARG A 517 3.60 -3.84 -3.85
CA ARG A 517 3.67 -5.10 -3.08
C ARG A 517 4.95 -5.16 -2.26
N TYR A 518 4.86 -5.61 -1.02
CA TYR A 518 6.01 -5.78 -0.13
C TYR A 518 5.82 -7.02 0.75
N ASN A 519 6.94 -7.65 1.11
CA ASN A 519 6.97 -8.81 2.00
C ASN A 519 7.86 -8.51 3.22
N ARG A 520 7.43 -8.95 4.40
CA ARG A 520 8.19 -8.87 5.67
C ARG A 520 8.08 -10.19 6.41
N VAL A 521 9.22 -10.77 6.81
CA VAL A 521 9.25 -11.91 7.74
C VAL A 521 9.64 -11.40 9.12
N ALA A 522 8.92 -11.82 10.16
CA ALA A 522 9.25 -11.52 11.55
C ALA A 522 10.59 -12.20 11.94
N PRO A 523 11.30 -11.72 12.98
CA PRO A 523 12.42 -12.46 13.55
C PRO A 523 12.00 -13.87 13.96
N LEU A 524 12.69 -14.89 13.43
CA LEU A 524 12.42 -16.30 13.75
C LEU A 524 12.57 -16.55 15.26
N ALA A 525 11.63 -17.32 15.81
CA ALA A 525 11.59 -17.63 17.23
C ALA A 525 11.20 -19.09 17.48
N THR A 526 11.42 -19.57 18.71
CA THR A 526 11.09 -20.94 19.12
C THR A 526 10.20 -20.92 20.35
N THR A 527 9.04 -21.56 20.27
CA THR A 527 8.19 -21.90 21.41
C THR A 527 8.46 -23.36 21.82
N SER A 528 8.36 -23.69 23.11
CA SER A 528 8.21 -25.08 23.56
C SER A 528 6.76 -25.36 23.97
N ALA A 529 6.25 -26.48 23.47
CA ALA A 529 4.88 -26.91 23.69
C ALA A 529 4.83 -28.23 24.47
N ILE A 530 4.01 -28.28 25.50
CA ILE A 530 3.63 -29.48 26.23
C ILE A 530 2.17 -29.79 25.87
N VAL A 531 1.91 -31.03 25.44
CA VAL A 531 0.60 -31.45 24.95
C VAL A 531 0.07 -32.59 25.83
N SER A 532 -1.05 -32.34 26.50
CA SER A 532 -1.67 -33.24 27.48
C SER A 532 -2.97 -33.86 26.94
N ASP A 533 -3.22 -35.13 27.27
CA ASP A 533 -4.50 -35.80 27.01
C ASP A 533 -5.55 -35.49 28.09
N GLU A 534 -6.80 -35.25 27.70
CA GLU A 534 -7.91 -35.20 28.65
C GLU A 534 -8.29 -36.62 29.14
N PRO A 535 -8.41 -36.85 30.46
CA PRO A 535 -8.73 -38.17 30.99
C PRO A 535 -10.17 -38.56 30.65
N SER A 536 -10.38 -39.73 30.05
CA SER A 536 -11.72 -40.23 29.71
C SER A 536 -12.63 -40.35 30.94
N LEU A 537 -13.74 -39.60 30.95
CA LEU A 537 -14.76 -39.59 32.00
C LEU A 537 -16.04 -40.32 31.57
N ILE A 538 -16.66 -41.04 32.49
CA ILE A 538 -18.03 -41.55 32.39
C ILE A 538 -18.80 -41.05 33.62
N LEU A 539 -19.95 -40.37 33.40
CA LEU A 539 -20.76 -39.78 34.48
C LEU A 539 -19.96 -38.87 35.43
N GLY A 540 -18.95 -38.15 34.89
CA GLY A 540 -18.07 -37.27 35.66
C GLY A 540 -16.97 -37.99 36.46
N VAL A 541 -16.82 -39.31 36.31
CA VAL A 541 -15.84 -40.14 37.04
C VAL A 541 -14.86 -40.80 36.04
N PRO A 542 -13.55 -40.85 36.31
CA PRO A 542 -12.59 -41.51 35.42
C PRO A 542 -12.88 -43.00 35.20
N VAL A 543 -12.73 -43.47 33.95
CA VAL A 543 -13.03 -44.86 33.54
C VAL A 543 -12.36 -45.92 34.42
N TRP A 544 -11.14 -45.68 34.90
CA TRP A 544 -10.39 -46.62 35.74
C TRP A 544 -11.08 -46.93 37.09
N VAL A 545 -11.92 -46.03 37.61
CA VAL A 545 -12.66 -46.23 38.86
C VAL A 545 -13.70 -47.36 38.69
N PHE A 546 -14.38 -47.42 37.54
CA PHE A 546 -15.35 -48.48 37.24
C PHE A 546 -14.65 -49.85 37.12
N ALA A 547 -13.46 -49.90 36.52
CA ALA A 547 -12.65 -51.12 36.45
C ALA A 547 -12.22 -51.60 37.85
N ALA A 548 -11.82 -50.69 38.74
CA ALA A 548 -11.47 -51.02 40.13
C ALA A 548 -12.67 -51.59 40.92
N ILE A 549 -13.86 -51.00 40.78
CA ILE A 549 -15.10 -51.50 41.40
C ILE A 549 -15.43 -52.91 40.90
N GLY A 550 -15.31 -53.17 39.59
CA GLY A 550 -15.51 -54.49 39.00
C GLY A 550 -14.57 -55.54 39.58
N ALA A 551 -13.28 -55.24 39.74
CA ALA A 551 -12.30 -56.14 40.32
C ALA A 551 -12.62 -56.52 41.79
N VAL A 552 -13.09 -55.55 42.59
CA VAL A 552 -13.50 -55.79 44.00
C VAL A 552 -14.70 -56.75 44.08
N LEU A 553 -15.70 -56.59 43.20
CA LEU A 553 -16.86 -57.49 43.16
C LEU A 553 -16.47 -58.93 42.79
N VAL A 554 -15.55 -59.12 41.84
CA VAL A 554 -15.02 -60.44 41.47
C VAL A 554 -14.26 -61.08 42.64
N ALA A 555 -13.48 -60.32 43.39
CA ALA A 555 -12.78 -60.82 44.58
C ALA A 555 -13.74 -61.29 45.68
N ILE A 556 -14.84 -60.56 45.91
CA ILE A 556 -15.88 -60.94 46.89
C ILE A 556 -16.61 -62.23 46.45
N ALA A 557 -16.93 -62.36 45.17
CA ALA A 557 -17.52 -63.58 44.61
C ALA A 557 -16.58 -64.80 44.72
N GLY A 558 -15.28 -64.62 44.44
CA GLY A 558 -14.28 -65.67 44.63
C GLY A 558 -14.11 -66.10 46.09
N PHE A 559 -14.07 -65.13 47.01
CA PHE A 559 -13.93 -65.40 48.46
C PHE A 559 -15.14 -66.15 49.03
N THR A 560 -16.36 -65.75 48.67
CA THR A 560 -17.59 -66.44 49.12
C THR A 560 -17.70 -67.86 48.58
N LEU A 561 -17.29 -68.12 47.34
CA LEU A 561 -17.18 -69.46 46.76
C LEU A 561 -16.09 -70.33 47.42
N TRP A 562 -15.04 -69.72 47.99
CA TRP A 562 -13.99 -70.43 48.73
C TRP A 562 -14.45 -70.84 50.14
N VAL A 563 -15.13 -69.95 50.87
CA VAL A 563 -15.64 -70.23 52.23
C VAL A 563 -16.76 -71.28 52.23
N SER A 564 -17.64 -71.28 51.23
CA SER A 564 -18.77 -72.23 51.17
C SER A 564 -18.31 -73.69 51.10
N ARG A 565 -17.23 -73.97 50.35
CA ARG A 565 -16.64 -75.31 50.14
C ARG A 565 -16.00 -75.94 51.37
N LYS A 566 -15.70 -75.17 52.43
CA LYS A 566 -15.09 -75.72 53.65
C LYS A 566 -16.11 -76.49 54.49
N THR A 567 -15.76 -77.68 54.96
CA THR A 567 -16.57 -78.50 55.88
C THR A 567 -16.84 -77.74 57.19
N ALA A 568 -18.02 -77.92 57.79
CA ALA A 568 -18.32 -77.41 59.14
C ALA A 568 -17.90 -78.43 60.21
N PRO A 569 -17.63 -78.03 61.46
CA PRO A 569 -17.27 -78.97 62.53
C PRO A 569 -18.46 -79.83 62.97
N PHE A 570 -18.20 -81.10 63.33
CA PHE A 570 -19.21 -82.09 63.69
C PHE A 570 -18.68 -83.14 64.69
N GLY A 571 -19.59 -83.92 65.27
CA GLY A 571 -19.26 -84.99 66.21
C GLY A 571 -18.97 -84.50 67.63
N TYR A 572 -18.60 -85.44 68.48
CA TYR A 572 -18.53 -85.30 69.93
C TYR A 572 -17.25 -85.92 70.49
N ILE A 573 -16.76 -85.42 71.62
CA ILE A 573 -15.82 -86.15 72.49
C ILE A 573 -16.56 -86.54 73.76
N VAL A 574 -16.44 -87.80 74.18
CA VAL A 574 -17.02 -88.35 75.42
C VAL A 574 -15.93 -88.82 76.38
N ASP A 575 -16.26 -88.94 77.67
CA ASP A 575 -15.43 -89.58 78.70
C ASP A 575 -15.69 -91.08 78.87
N ASP A 576 -15.01 -91.72 79.82
CA ASP A 576 -15.13 -93.14 80.16
C ASP A 576 -16.47 -93.54 80.79
N ALA A 577 -17.35 -92.57 81.07
CA ALA A 577 -18.75 -92.76 81.47
C ALA A 577 -19.74 -92.37 80.35
N ASP A 578 -19.27 -92.26 79.10
CA ASP A 578 -20.03 -91.88 77.89
C ASP A 578 -20.68 -90.47 77.98
N ARG A 579 -20.15 -89.59 78.84
CA ARG A 579 -20.64 -88.21 78.98
C ARG A 579 -19.93 -87.29 78.00
N VAL A 580 -20.70 -86.48 77.26
CA VAL A 580 -20.16 -85.50 76.31
C VAL A 580 -19.30 -84.45 77.04
N VAL A 581 -18.03 -84.42 76.68
CA VAL A 581 -17.04 -83.40 77.09
C VAL A 581 -16.98 -82.27 76.06
N VAL A 582 -17.23 -82.56 74.77
CA VAL A 582 -17.22 -81.58 73.67
C VAL A 582 -18.32 -81.90 72.66
N ASP A 583 -19.09 -80.89 72.24
CA ASP A 583 -19.95 -80.91 71.04
C ASP A 583 -19.36 -79.92 70.02
N PHE A 584 -18.71 -80.42 68.97
CA PHE A 584 -18.04 -79.56 67.99
C PHE A 584 -19.03 -78.70 67.17
N SER A 585 -20.30 -79.12 67.07
CA SER A 585 -21.33 -78.39 66.32
C SER A 585 -21.88 -77.17 67.04
N ARG A 586 -21.69 -77.07 68.37
CA ARG A 586 -22.26 -76.02 69.24
C ARG A 586 -21.24 -75.08 69.89
N LEU A 587 -19.96 -75.18 69.54
CA LEU A 587 -18.91 -74.33 70.10
C LEU A 587 -19.13 -72.83 69.83
N ASN A 588 -18.91 -72.00 70.85
CA ASN A 588 -19.07 -70.55 70.80
C ASN A 588 -17.89 -69.87 70.08
N ARG A 589 -17.88 -69.95 68.74
CA ARG A 589 -16.81 -69.41 67.88
C ARG A 589 -17.15 -68.03 67.32
N SER A 590 -16.16 -67.13 67.28
CA SER A 590 -16.34 -65.79 66.72
C SER A 590 -16.61 -65.79 65.20
N MET A 591 -17.34 -64.78 64.72
CA MET A 591 -17.72 -64.61 63.30
C MET A 591 -16.53 -64.78 62.34
N PHE A 592 -15.38 -64.20 62.68
CA PHE A 592 -14.15 -64.26 61.88
C PHE A 592 -13.57 -65.68 61.77
N ARG A 593 -13.51 -66.43 62.89
CA ARG A 593 -13.04 -67.82 62.90
C ARG A 593 -14.02 -68.77 62.21
N ARG A 594 -15.33 -68.52 62.32
CA ARG A 594 -16.38 -69.28 61.59
C ARG A 594 -16.29 -69.09 60.07
N LEU A 595 -15.71 -68.00 59.60
CA LEU A 595 -15.58 -67.69 58.17
C LEU A 595 -14.23 -68.19 57.58
N LEU A 596 -13.11 -67.87 58.21
CA LEU A 596 -11.77 -68.18 57.68
C LEU A 596 -11.28 -69.59 58.06
N SER A 597 -11.45 -69.98 59.32
CA SER A 597 -11.07 -71.28 59.88
C SER A 597 -12.30 -72.17 60.16
N LYS A 598 -13.28 -72.15 59.24
CA LYS A 598 -14.54 -72.92 59.34
C LYS A 598 -14.32 -74.40 59.64
N ASN A 599 -13.29 -75.01 59.04
CA ASN A 599 -12.97 -76.43 59.09
C ASN A 599 -11.85 -76.82 60.08
N THR A 600 -11.40 -75.90 60.94
CA THR A 600 -10.30 -76.11 61.91
C THR A 600 -10.70 -75.53 63.27
N ILE A 601 -10.46 -76.24 64.36
CA ILE A 601 -10.69 -75.77 65.74
C ILE A 601 -9.42 -76.03 66.57
N ASP A 602 -8.83 -74.99 67.14
CA ASP A 602 -7.72 -75.14 68.10
C ASP A 602 -8.24 -75.83 69.37
N ALA A 603 -7.51 -76.78 69.95
CA ALA A 603 -7.91 -77.40 71.22
C ALA A 603 -8.05 -76.37 72.36
N ALA A 604 -7.27 -75.28 72.30
CA ALA A 604 -7.38 -74.13 73.19
C ALA A 604 -8.69 -73.30 73.05
N GLU A 605 -9.53 -73.52 72.02
CA GLU A 605 -10.89 -72.95 71.97
C GLU A 605 -11.89 -73.70 72.88
N ILE A 606 -11.49 -74.84 73.48
CA ILE A 606 -12.41 -75.79 74.12
C ILE A 606 -12.04 -75.95 75.60
N ALA A 607 -12.81 -75.31 76.49
CA ALA A 607 -12.48 -75.19 77.91
C ALA A 607 -12.42 -76.52 78.68
N ASP A 608 -13.21 -77.52 78.27
CA ASP A 608 -13.38 -78.78 79.01
C ASP A 608 -12.37 -79.89 78.64
N LEU A 609 -11.47 -79.63 77.70
CA LEU A 609 -10.41 -80.56 77.32
C LEU A 609 -9.23 -80.55 78.33
N PRO A 610 -8.65 -81.71 78.67
CA PRO A 610 -7.49 -81.80 79.56
C PRO A 610 -6.15 -81.46 78.88
N PHE A 611 -6.18 -80.74 77.75
CA PHE A 611 -5.02 -80.27 76.98
C PHE A 611 -5.42 -79.08 76.11
N ALA A 612 -4.50 -78.15 75.89
CA ALA A 612 -4.69 -76.98 75.02
C ALA A 612 -3.91 -77.10 73.69
N GLY A 613 -2.91 -77.98 73.61
CA GLY A 613 -2.02 -78.11 72.46
C GLY A 613 -2.48 -79.09 71.37
N GLY A 614 -3.11 -78.54 70.34
CA GLY A 614 -3.46 -79.26 69.12
C GLY A 614 -4.55 -78.55 68.32
N GLU A 615 -4.87 -79.10 67.15
CA GLU A 615 -5.89 -78.58 66.24
C GLU A 615 -6.75 -79.75 65.70
N PHE A 616 -8.06 -79.61 65.74
CA PHE A 616 -9.02 -80.54 65.13
C PHE A 616 -9.37 -80.06 63.72
N ASN A 617 -9.00 -80.84 62.70
CA ASN A 617 -9.25 -80.55 61.29
C ASN A 617 -10.36 -81.44 60.73
N PHE A 618 -11.44 -80.81 60.29
CA PHE A 618 -12.64 -81.45 59.75
C PHE A 618 -12.57 -81.49 58.23
N SER A 619 -12.74 -82.67 57.62
CA SER A 619 -12.62 -82.85 56.18
C SER A 619 -13.55 -83.97 55.70
N GLY A 620 -14.66 -83.60 55.08
CA GLY A 620 -15.71 -84.55 54.73
C GLY A 620 -16.39 -85.10 55.98
N ASP A 621 -16.31 -86.41 56.17
CA ASP A 621 -16.78 -87.19 57.32
C ASP A 621 -15.65 -87.56 58.31
N HIS A 622 -14.40 -87.18 58.03
CA HIS A 622 -13.25 -87.43 58.90
C HIS A 622 -12.86 -86.22 59.77
N VAL A 623 -12.30 -86.51 60.96
CA VAL A 623 -11.77 -85.51 61.90
C VAL A 623 -10.36 -85.90 62.31
N LYS A 624 -9.37 -85.06 62.00
CA LYS A 624 -7.96 -85.30 62.36
C LYS A 624 -7.53 -84.41 63.52
N LEU A 625 -7.01 -85.02 64.58
CA LEU A 625 -6.27 -84.33 65.63
C LEU A 625 -4.82 -84.16 65.21
N VAL A 626 -4.42 -82.92 64.96
CA VAL A 626 -3.02 -82.52 64.80
C VAL A 626 -2.48 -82.23 66.21
N HIS A 627 -1.68 -83.13 66.77
CA HIS A 627 -1.19 -82.96 68.14
C HIS A 627 0.05 -82.06 68.16
N LYS A 628 -0.03 -80.98 68.96
CA LYS A 628 1.00 -79.94 69.06
C LYS A 628 1.08 -79.42 70.49
N ARG A 629 1.75 -80.21 71.34
CA ARG A 629 1.87 -80.01 72.79
C ARG A 629 2.16 -78.55 73.19
N ALA A 630 1.28 -77.96 73.99
CA ALA A 630 1.43 -76.65 74.61
C ALA A 630 2.18 -76.72 75.95
N ILE A 631 2.59 -75.56 76.47
CA ILE A 631 3.26 -75.46 77.77
C ILE A 631 2.24 -75.77 78.86
N GLY A 632 2.46 -76.86 79.60
CA GLY A 632 1.56 -77.38 80.65
C GLY A 632 0.79 -78.65 80.26
N ASP A 633 0.74 -79.03 78.98
CA ASP A 633 -0.04 -80.18 78.53
C ASP A 633 0.44 -81.52 79.14
N PRO A 634 -0.48 -82.36 79.65
CA PRO A 634 -0.20 -83.75 80.01
C PRO A 634 0.30 -84.59 78.82
N SER A 635 0.92 -85.74 79.11
CA SER A 635 1.27 -86.70 78.05
C SER A 635 0.02 -87.34 77.44
N MET A 636 -0.16 -87.19 76.13
CA MET A 636 -1.24 -87.81 75.36
C MET A 636 -0.81 -89.16 74.77
N ARG A 637 -1.73 -90.13 74.76
CA ARG A 637 -1.59 -91.44 74.13
C ARG A 637 -2.80 -91.76 73.27
N VAL A 638 -2.59 -92.47 72.17
CA VAL A 638 -3.65 -92.99 71.28
C VAL A 638 -3.57 -94.51 71.30
N ASN A 639 -4.67 -95.19 71.64
CA ASN A 639 -4.74 -96.66 71.71
C ASN A 639 -3.52 -97.28 72.43
N SER A 640 -3.22 -96.75 73.63
CA SER A 640 -2.08 -97.09 74.50
C SER A 640 -0.66 -96.79 73.99
N ARG A 641 -0.48 -96.21 72.80
CA ARG A 641 0.83 -95.76 72.26
C ARG A 641 1.00 -94.24 72.39
N PRO A 642 2.24 -93.69 72.37
CA PRO A 642 2.44 -92.25 72.27
C PRO A 642 1.74 -91.66 71.03
N VAL A 643 1.15 -90.47 71.15
CA VAL A 643 0.42 -89.82 70.06
C VAL A 643 1.34 -89.42 68.90
N GLY A 644 0.85 -89.58 67.66
CA GLY A 644 1.52 -89.12 66.45
C GLY A 644 1.30 -87.63 66.20
N ARG A 645 2.10 -87.02 65.30
CA ARG A 645 1.94 -85.60 64.91
C ARG A 645 0.54 -85.30 64.34
N GLU A 646 -0.03 -86.26 63.63
CA GLU A 646 -1.42 -86.28 63.20
C GLU A 646 -2.04 -87.62 63.60
N THR A 647 -3.32 -87.62 63.97
CA THR A 647 -4.10 -88.82 64.32
C THR A 647 -5.51 -88.65 63.79
N ASP A 648 -6.02 -89.64 63.05
CA ASP A 648 -7.42 -89.68 62.62
C ASP A 648 -8.32 -90.14 63.77
N LEU A 649 -9.45 -89.46 63.98
CA LEU A 649 -10.40 -89.75 65.05
C LEU A 649 -11.63 -90.46 64.47
N GLY A 650 -11.67 -91.78 64.64
CA GLY A 650 -12.85 -92.61 64.37
C GLY A 650 -13.45 -93.18 65.66
N GLU A 651 -14.62 -93.81 65.55
CA GLU A 651 -15.44 -94.30 66.68
C GLU A 651 -14.75 -95.34 67.61
N ASN A 652 -13.56 -95.83 67.24
CA ASN A 652 -12.77 -96.80 67.99
C ASN A 652 -11.38 -96.27 68.39
N VAL A 653 -11.19 -94.94 68.42
CA VAL A 653 -9.93 -94.28 68.75
C VAL A 653 -9.98 -93.68 70.15
N TRP A 654 -9.23 -94.28 71.07
CA TRP A 654 -9.16 -93.90 72.48
C TRP A 654 -7.96 -92.98 72.75
N LEU A 655 -8.23 -91.79 73.27
CA LEU A 655 -7.27 -90.75 73.64
C LEU A 655 -7.07 -90.76 75.16
N GLY A 656 -5.94 -91.27 75.64
CA GLY A 656 -5.54 -91.19 77.05
C GLY A 656 -4.76 -89.91 77.33
N VAL A 657 -5.29 -89.00 78.15
CA VAL A 657 -4.68 -87.70 78.46
C VAL A 657 -4.79 -87.39 79.96
N GLY A 658 -3.67 -87.18 80.63
CA GLY A 658 -3.65 -86.69 82.02
C GLY A 658 -4.36 -87.60 83.05
N GLY A 659 -4.54 -88.88 82.73
CA GLY A 659 -5.30 -89.84 83.56
C GLY A 659 -6.78 -89.97 83.20
N ARG A 660 -7.31 -89.09 82.33
CA ARG A 660 -8.64 -89.27 81.71
C ARG A 660 -8.51 -90.08 80.42
N LEU A 661 -9.59 -90.79 80.07
CA LEU A 661 -9.75 -91.49 78.81
C LEU A 661 -10.89 -90.82 78.03
N LEU A 662 -10.66 -90.50 76.76
CA LEU A 662 -11.59 -89.77 75.91
C LEU A 662 -11.75 -90.48 74.56
N THR A 663 -12.95 -90.44 73.98
CA THR A 663 -13.25 -91.07 72.68
C THR A 663 -14.04 -90.13 71.79
N PHE A 664 -13.79 -90.14 70.48
CA PHE A 664 -14.57 -89.38 69.50
C PHE A 664 -15.76 -90.21 68.98
N GLN A 665 -16.94 -89.60 68.88
CA GLN A 665 -18.16 -90.21 68.35
C GLN A 665 -18.81 -89.31 67.30
N ILE A 666 -19.35 -89.90 66.24
CA ILE A 666 -20.02 -89.15 65.15
C ILE A 666 -21.45 -88.76 65.54
N GLY A 667 -22.13 -89.56 66.38
CA GLY A 667 -23.45 -89.24 66.94
C GLY A 667 -23.74 -90.01 68.23
N SER A 668 -24.42 -89.37 69.18
CA SER A 668 -24.71 -89.92 70.50
C SER A 668 -25.85 -90.94 70.50
N ARG A 669 -25.73 -92.01 71.30
CA ARG A 669 -26.81 -93.00 71.52
C ARG A 669 -27.66 -92.65 72.75
N ARG A 670 -28.95 -92.96 72.64
CA ARG A 670 -30.03 -92.54 73.57
C ARG A 670 -30.18 -93.43 74.80
N ALA A 671 -30.75 -92.84 75.85
CA ALA A 671 -31.81 -93.48 76.65
C ALA A 671 -33.16 -92.79 76.36
N VAL A 672 -34.28 -93.48 76.61
CA VAL A 672 -35.66 -93.04 76.26
C VAL A 672 -36.66 -93.49 77.34
N THR A 673 -37.53 -92.57 77.76
CA THR A 673 -38.96 -92.67 78.19
C THR A 673 -39.35 -91.26 78.70
N ASP A 674 -40.34 -90.55 78.16
CA ASP A 674 -41.81 -90.76 78.21
C ASP A 674 -42.39 -90.36 79.59
N ASP A 675 -43.53 -89.66 79.73
CA ASP A 675 -44.59 -89.31 78.75
C ASP A 675 -45.35 -87.99 79.11
N ALA A 676 -46.16 -87.47 78.18
CA ALA A 676 -47.40 -86.65 78.30
C ALA A 676 -47.47 -85.42 79.27
N THR A 677 -48.16 -84.29 79.00
CA THR A 677 -49.21 -83.85 78.04
C THR A 677 -49.24 -82.28 78.04
N ASP A 678 -50.02 -81.47 77.27
CA ASP A 678 -51.04 -81.61 76.20
C ASP A 678 -51.16 -80.30 75.37
N SER A 679 -52.00 -80.30 74.30
CA SER A 679 -52.91 -79.25 73.75
C SER A 679 -52.55 -77.73 73.69
N ALA A 680 -52.97 -76.95 72.67
CA ALA A 680 -53.59 -77.23 71.35
C ALA A 680 -53.73 -75.96 70.47
N ASN A 681 -53.94 -76.14 69.16
CA ASN A 681 -54.64 -75.24 68.18
C ASN A 681 -54.02 -73.87 67.77
N ALA A 682 -54.30 -73.27 66.59
CA ALA A 682 -54.77 -73.77 65.27
C ALA A 682 -54.75 -72.66 64.15
N ILE A 683 -54.65 -73.07 62.86
CA ILE A 683 -55.44 -72.69 61.63
C ILE A 683 -55.80 -71.19 61.34
N VAL A 684 -55.73 -70.59 60.12
CA VAL A 684 -55.10 -70.81 58.77
C VAL A 684 -55.37 -69.57 57.86
N GLY A 685 -54.53 -69.29 56.84
CA GLY A 685 -54.91 -68.59 55.58
C GLY A 685 -54.67 -67.07 55.47
N ASP A 686 -54.75 -66.42 54.29
CA ASP A 686 -54.79 -66.91 52.89
C ASP A 686 -54.39 -65.80 51.85
N ALA A 687 -54.42 -66.15 50.55
CA ALA A 687 -53.94 -65.55 49.29
C ALA A 687 -54.19 -64.07 48.88
N ALA A 688 -53.32 -63.63 47.94
CA ALA A 688 -53.51 -62.64 46.84
C ALA A 688 -53.70 -61.14 47.22
N ALA A 689 -53.56 -60.14 46.31
CA ALA A 689 -53.30 -60.10 44.86
C ALA A 689 -52.46 -58.85 44.45
N ALA A 690 -52.18 -58.70 43.15
CA ALA A 690 -51.73 -57.44 42.51
C ALA A 690 -52.89 -56.88 41.62
N PRO A 691 -52.77 -55.77 40.84
CA PRO A 691 -51.71 -54.74 40.74
C PRO A 691 -52.28 -53.29 40.78
N SER A 692 -51.43 -52.26 40.55
CA SER A 692 -51.75 -51.09 39.69
C SER A 692 -50.55 -50.13 39.58
N ALA A 693 -50.64 -49.14 38.67
CA ALA A 693 -49.63 -48.10 38.45
C ALA A 693 -50.14 -46.71 38.88
N GLY A 694 -49.21 -45.78 39.08
CA GLY A 694 -49.49 -44.36 39.34
C GLY A 694 -48.18 -43.58 39.44
N ASP A 695 -47.98 -42.68 38.46
CA ASP A 695 -46.95 -41.65 38.30
C ASP A 695 -45.46 -42.05 38.49
#